data_AF-A0A1Z8YBH8-F1
#
_entry.id   AF-A0A1Z8YBH8-F1
#
_cell.length_a   1.000
_cell.length_b   1.000
_cell.length_c   1.000
_cell.angle_alpha   90.00
_cell.angle_beta   90.00
_cell.angle_gamma   90.00
#
_symmetry.space_group_name_H-M   'P 1'
#
loop_
_entity.id
_entity.type
_entity.pdbx_description
1 polymer ?
#
loop_
_entity_poly.entity_id
_entity_poly.type
_entity_poly.pdbx_seq_one_letter_code
_entity_poly.pdbx_strand_id
1 'polypeptide(L)'
;MKRFWSLSMISTMRLTLGLCLTATTAFAQPDASSQKTDSTELSTERIRLLSSDRPWQTNDGTVHFQGRRFTSWKGYFGDREANGNNDHRCGAHAPAQEVLDGALAMAPPSDCSCSNTNPTAQYDPSVGLLRIPCVVHVIRNSSGTLGDIPVDRVISGIRILNEDFKAQAGTNGANGNNAQIEFYLAEVDPDGNPTTGITFSNNDTWYNDGGNYFNSLNWDPSRYMNIYTTTAGGNLGYVPFLPACGSPGSASDRVVVLWESYGENAPIGSPYNLGRTLTHEVGHYLGLNHTFNGGCESGSCTTGGDLICDTAPQGSPTFGCNGSACSTPVPDDNYMDYSDDICMEQFTPDQNRRMRCTLEYYRSDLTEPIVQLIELSLTGSVPELVSPSGPTLGVRITEIESNGYVDGSARLNYTTGSLNQSVALTDQGNSVYSATLPELPCGAQLAWYFTADDSSGTTRRLPSAGAFTASVADSLEEIALVDFNTSAGWTVSTTATAGGWERAIPSTDSTSVDTCSAPGGDADGSGFCWVTENGISASACARDIDGGSTILTSSIYAVESPDTELSLAWWYDNTSANNTEYDDVFLIEISGDSGSSWSQLAAISNGDSAQTGWTTSSWRVGDYVNVTSGLRIRCTATDNDPGSVVEAGIDAFKLVALSCDGTPVDCIADTDGDGSVGGTDLASVLGTWGQSGQGVLGDLNNDQAVNGLDLAIVLGNWGFCPE
;
A
#
# COMPACT_ATOMS: atom_id res chain seq x y z
N MET A 1 -2.62 -38.54 27.05
CA MET A 1 -3.93 -39.02 27.58
C MET A 1 -4.87 -39.23 26.38
N LYS A 2 -5.61 -40.35 26.37
CA LYS A 2 -6.49 -40.88 25.29
C LYS A 2 -7.66 -39.92 25.01
N ARG A 3 -8.30 -39.82 23.83
CA ARG A 3 -9.16 -40.80 23.09
C ARG A 3 -9.49 -40.19 21.70
N PHE A 4 -9.14 -40.76 20.54
CA PHE A 4 -9.83 -41.75 19.69
C PHE A 4 -11.35 -41.93 19.87
N TRP A 5 -12.13 -41.80 18.77
CA TRP A 5 -13.13 -42.79 18.31
C TRP A 5 -13.32 -42.72 16.77
N SER A 6 -13.05 -43.85 16.12
CA SER A 6 -13.56 -44.26 14.81
C SER A 6 -14.84 -45.09 15.02
N LEU A 7 -15.75 -45.16 14.03
CA LEU A 7 -16.15 -46.44 13.40
C LEU A 7 -17.14 -46.25 12.24
N SER A 8 -16.88 -47.03 11.20
CA SER A 8 -17.71 -47.32 10.02
C SER A 8 -18.76 -48.40 10.33
N MET A 9 -19.90 -48.41 9.62
CA MET A 9 -20.66 -49.65 9.39
C MET A 9 -21.59 -49.58 8.15
N ILE A 10 -21.78 -50.76 7.57
CA ILE A 10 -22.23 -51.11 6.22
C ILE A 10 -23.69 -51.59 6.20
N SER A 11 -24.39 -51.30 5.08
CA SER A 11 -25.48 -52.04 4.39
C SER A 11 -26.81 -52.36 5.10
N THR A 12 -27.94 -51.95 4.50
CA THR A 12 -28.93 -52.90 3.94
C THR A 12 -29.95 -52.24 2.97
N MET A 13 -30.12 -52.85 1.80
CA MET A 13 -31.22 -52.66 0.83
C MET A 13 -32.60 -53.01 1.44
N ARG A 14 -33.65 -52.23 1.10
CA ARG A 14 -35.02 -52.75 0.91
C ARG A 14 -35.79 -51.99 -0.18
N LEU A 15 -36.20 -52.78 -1.17
CA LEU A 15 -37.18 -52.50 -2.22
C LEU A 15 -38.59 -52.31 -1.62
N THR A 16 -39.35 -51.32 -2.09
CA THR A 16 -40.82 -51.45 -2.13
C THR A 16 -41.40 -50.72 -3.34
N LEU A 17 -42.25 -51.45 -4.05
CA LEU A 17 -42.93 -51.14 -5.30
C LEU A 17 -44.30 -50.49 -5.02
N GLY A 18 -44.78 -49.56 -5.85
CA GLY A 18 -46.15 -49.04 -5.75
C GLY A 18 -46.58 -48.08 -6.87
N LEU A 19 -47.29 -48.64 -7.86
CA LEU A 19 -48.19 -48.09 -8.90
C LEU A 19 -48.44 -46.56 -8.95
N CYS A 20 -48.25 -45.87 -10.08
CA CYS A 20 -49.01 -45.88 -11.37
C CYS A 20 -50.36 -45.12 -11.34
N LEU A 21 -50.42 -43.96 -12.01
CA LEU A 21 -51.62 -43.49 -12.72
C LEU A 21 -51.26 -42.51 -13.85
N THR A 22 -51.20 -43.09 -15.06
CA THR A 22 -51.64 -42.61 -16.39
C THR A 22 -51.96 -41.13 -16.66
N ALA A 23 -51.35 -40.60 -17.73
CA ALA A 23 -52.07 -39.96 -18.83
C ALA A 23 -51.32 -40.13 -20.18
N THR A 24 -51.91 -40.97 -21.03
CA THR A 24 -51.86 -41.08 -22.51
C THR A 24 -51.94 -39.71 -23.22
N THR A 25 -51.50 -39.41 -24.45
CA THR A 25 -51.10 -40.05 -25.74
C THR A 25 -50.76 -38.85 -26.67
N ALA A 26 -49.98 -38.86 -27.76
CA ALA A 26 -49.87 -39.81 -28.86
C ALA A 26 -48.62 -39.59 -29.74
N PHE A 27 -48.00 -40.69 -30.13
CA PHE A 27 -47.43 -41.09 -31.44
C PHE A 27 -47.25 -40.08 -32.59
N ALA A 28 -46.03 -40.05 -33.16
CA ALA A 28 -45.72 -40.67 -34.46
C ALA A 28 -44.19 -40.65 -34.76
N GLN A 29 -43.69 -41.77 -35.30
CA GLN A 29 -42.33 -42.01 -35.82
C GLN A 29 -42.48 -42.44 -37.31
N PRO A 30 -41.39 -42.71 -38.05
CA PRO A 30 -40.45 -41.83 -38.76
C PRO A 30 -40.65 -41.92 -40.30
N ASP A 31 -39.89 -41.18 -41.12
CA ASP A 31 -39.69 -41.60 -42.51
C ASP A 31 -38.27 -41.33 -43.00
N ALA A 32 -37.66 -42.39 -43.50
CA ALA A 32 -36.35 -42.41 -44.13
C ALA A 32 -36.53 -42.37 -45.64
N SER A 33 -35.77 -41.55 -46.35
CA SER A 33 -35.46 -41.82 -47.75
C SER A 33 -34.00 -41.51 -48.05
N SER A 34 -33.35 -42.53 -48.61
CA SER A 34 -31.95 -42.51 -49.05
C SER A 34 -31.82 -41.75 -50.37
N GLN A 35 -30.80 -40.90 -50.51
CA GLN A 35 -30.13 -40.71 -51.80
C GLN A 35 -28.62 -40.67 -51.64
N LYS A 36 -27.97 -41.38 -52.56
CA LYS A 36 -26.54 -41.64 -52.70
C LYS A 36 -25.99 -40.62 -53.72
N THR A 37 -24.67 -40.36 -53.69
CA THR A 37 -23.86 -39.51 -54.60
C THR A 37 -24.02 -38.00 -54.35
N ASP A 38 -23.02 -37.14 -54.27
CA ASP A 38 -21.69 -37.10 -54.90
C ASP A 38 -20.71 -36.26 -54.04
N SER A 39 -19.43 -36.60 -54.01
CA SER A 39 -18.45 -36.17 -52.99
C SER A 39 -17.65 -34.90 -53.34
N THR A 40 -18.23 -33.90 -54.02
CA THR A 40 -17.48 -32.69 -54.43
C THR A 40 -18.23 -31.34 -54.37
N GLU A 41 -19.44 -31.25 -53.81
CA GLU A 41 -20.21 -29.99 -53.78
C GLU A 41 -20.74 -29.56 -52.39
N LEU A 42 -20.09 -29.99 -51.30
CA LEU A 42 -20.46 -29.57 -49.93
C LEU A 42 -19.71 -28.31 -49.42
N SER A 43 -19.24 -27.41 -50.29
CA SER A 43 -18.26 -26.37 -49.91
C SER A 43 -18.69 -24.90 -49.99
N THR A 44 -19.94 -24.54 -50.26
CA THR A 44 -20.27 -23.10 -50.42
C THR A 44 -21.57 -22.65 -49.75
N GLU A 45 -22.57 -23.53 -49.64
CA GLU A 45 -23.91 -23.11 -49.21
C GLU A 45 -24.15 -23.21 -47.68
N ARG A 46 -23.47 -24.11 -46.97
CA ARG A 46 -23.52 -24.16 -45.49
C ARG A 46 -22.68 -23.08 -44.80
N ILE A 47 -21.73 -22.46 -45.51
CA ILE A 47 -20.88 -21.37 -45.00
C ILE A 47 -21.63 -20.01 -45.08
N ARG A 48 -22.65 -19.89 -45.94
CA ARG A 48 -23.45 -18.67 -46.09
C ARG A 48 -24.36 -18.33 -44.90
N LEU A 49 -24.49 -19.22 -43.92
CA LEU A 49 -25.37 -19.07 -42.74
C LEU A 49 -24.62 -18.71 -41.45
N LEU A 50 -23.29 -18.59 -41.49
CA LEU A 50 -22.56 -17.75 -40.53
C LEU A 50 -22.75 -16.31 -41.01
N SER A 51 -23.28 -15.44 -40.16
CA SER A 51 -23.67 -14.07 -40.51
C SER A 51 -22.61 -13.36 -41.37
N SER A 52 -23.06 -12.54 -42.32
CA SER A 52 -22.23 -11.75 -43.24
C SER A 52 -21.22 -10.79 -42.60
N ASP A 53 -21.09 -10.81 -41.28
CA ASP A 53 -20.55 -9.72 -40.47
C ASP A 53 -19.32 -10.10 -39.62
N ARG A 54 -18.96 -11.39 -39.47
CA ARG A 54 -17.72 -11.80 -38.76
C ARG A 54 -16.68 -12.39 -39.72
N PRO A 55 -15.40 -12.01 -39.58
CA PRO A 55 -14.33 -12.54 -40.42
C PRO A 55 -14.06 -14.01 -40.08
N TRP A 56 -13.69 -14.78 -41.08
CA TRP A 56 -13.35 -16.19 -40.94
C TRP A 56 -12.23 -16.57 -41.92
N GLN A 57 -11.49 -17.63 -41.61
CA GLN A 57 -10.35 -18.11 -42.39
C GLN A 57 -10.61 -19.51 -42.95
N THR A 58 -10.36 -19.68 -44.24
CA THR A 58 -10.38 -20.97 -44.95
C THR A 58 -9.12 -21.78 -44.65
N ASN A 59 -9.17 -23.09 -44.90
CA ASN A 59 -8.03 -23.99 -44.69
C ASN A 59 -6.79 -23.70 -45.56
N ASP A 60 -6.93 -22.89 -46.61
CA ASP A 60 -5.81 -22.41 -47.43
C ASP A 60 -5.17 -21.12 -46.88
N GLY A 61 -5.64 -20.61 -45.73
CA GLY A 61 -5.15 -19.41 -45.06
C GLY A 61 -5.83 -18.11 -45.50
N THR A 62 -6.73 -18.13 -46.49
CA THR A 62 -7.45 -16.93 -46.93
C THR A 62 -8.45 -16.46 -45.87
N VAL A 63 -8.40 -15.18 -45.51
CA VAL A 63 -9.39 -14.54 -44.62
C VAL A 63 -10.49 -13.90 -45.45
N HIS A 64 -11.73 -14.10 -45.04
CA HIS A 64 -12.94 -13.61 -45.69
C HIS A 64 -13.71 -12.68 -44.75
N PHE A 65 -14.05 -11.48 -45.22
CA PHE A 65 -14.86 -10.51 -44.47
C PHE A 65 -15.64 -9.62 -45.43
N GLN A 66 -16.96 -9.48 -45.23
CA GLN A 66 -17.83 -8.62 -46.03
C GLN A 66 -17.65 -8.74 -47.56
N GLY A 67 -17.47 -9.98 -48.04
CA GLY A 67 -17.26 -10.29 -49.47
C GLY A 67 -15.84 -10.00 -50.00
N ARG A 68 -14.94 -9.47 -49.17
CA ARG A 68 -13.52 -9.26 -49.50
C ARG A 68 -12.68 -10.46 -49.05
N ARG A 69 -11.52 -10.63 -49.69
CA ARG A 69 -10.55 -11.70 -49.42
C ARG A 69 -9.20 -11.09 -49.08
N PHE A 70 -8.56 -11.60 -48.05
CA PHE A 70 -7.24 -11.21 -47.59
C PHE A 70 -6.33 -12.43 -47.52
N THR A 71 -5.05 -12.26 -47.82
CA THR A 71 -4.07 -13.35 -47.83
C THR A 71 -3.60 -13.77 -46.44
N SER A 72 -3.91 -12.98 -45.40
CA SER A 72 -3.52 -13.21 -44.00
C SER A 72 -4.35 -12.33 -43.06
N TRP A 73 -4.32 -12.61 -41.76
CA TRP A 73 -4.90 -11.71 -40.75
C TRP A 73 -4.19 -10.35 -40.72
N LYS A 74 -2.87 -10.31 -40.93
CA LYS A 74 -2.15 -9.04 -41.09
C LYS A 74 -2.72 -8.16 -42.21
N GLY A 75 -3.05 -8.76 -43.36
CA GLY A 75 -3.68 -8.05 -44.47
C GLY A 75 -5.10 -7.58 -44.14
N TYR A 76 -5.83 -8.34 -43.33
CA TYR A 76 -7.15 -7.95 -42.83
C TYR A 76 -7.07 -6.74 -41.88
N PHE A 77 -6.18 -6.78 -40.90
CA PHE A 77 -6.00 -5.68 -39.95
C PHE A 77 -5.48 -4.42 -40.62
N GLY A 78 -4.50 -4.53 -41.52
CA GLY A 78 -4.01 -3.38 -42.28
C GLY A 78 -5.08 -2.71 -43.15
N ASP A 79 -6.06 -3.47 -43.65
CA ASP A 79 -7.21 -2.89 -44.34
C ASP A 79 -8.19 -2.21 -43.37
N ARG A 80 -8.42 -2.78 -42.19
CA ARG A 80 -9.25 -2.16 -41.14
C ARG A 80 -8.65 -0.82 -40.71
N GLU A 81 -7.35 -0.78 -40.46
CA GLU A 81 -6.60 0.43 -40.11
C GLU A 81 -6.66 1.48 -41.23
N ALA A 82 -6.44 1.09 -42.48
CA ALA A 82 -6.52 1.98 -43.63
C ALA A 82 -7.92 2.61 -43.83
N ASN A 83 -8.96 1.97 -43.31
CA ASN A 83 -10.33 2.47 -43.31
C ASN A 83 -10.75 3.12 -41.98
N GLY A 84 -9.78 3.43 -41.10
CA GLY A 84 -10.01 4.13 -39.83
C GLY A 84 -10.66 3.28 -38.74
N ASN A 85 -10.62 1.95 -38.86
CA ASN A 85 -11.18 1.03 -37.88
C ASN A 85 -10.06 0.29 -37.14
N ASN A 86 -9.65 0.83 -36.01
CA ASN A 86 -8.60 0.26 -35.17
C ASN A 86 -9.14 -0.53 -33.96
N ASP A 87 -10.45 -0.68 -33.85
CA ASP A 87 -11.16 -1.40 -32.77
C ASP A 87 -11.06 -2.93 -32.91
N HIS A 88 -9.93 -3.43 -33.39
CA HIS A 88 -9.67 -4.85 -33.59
C HIS A 88 -8.60 -5.39 -32.63
N ARG A 89 -8.03 -4.52 -31.79
CA ARG A 89 -7.03 -4.92 -30.80
C ARG A 89 -7.64 -5.83 -29.74
N CYS A 90 -8.70 -5.38 -29.09
CA CYS A 90 -9.43 -6.15 -28.10
C CYS A 90 -10.92 -6.18 -28.45
N GLY A 91 -11.53 -7.36 -28.31
CA GLY A 91 -12.96 -7.59 -28.45
C GLY A 91 -13.73 -7.56 -27.14
N ALA A 92 -13.06 -7.30 -26.01
CA ALA A 92 -13.74 -7.12 -24.73
C ALA A 92 -14.58 -5.84 -24.80
N HIS A 93 -15.89 -5.99 -24.64
CA HIS A 93 -16.79 -4.85 -24.59
C HIS A 93 -16.84 -4.31 -23.16
N ALA A 94 -16.74 -2.98 -23.02
CA ALA A 94 -17.17 -2.33 -21.78
C ALA A 94 -18.59 -2.80 -21.47
N PRO A 95 -18.92 -3.17 -20.22
CA PRO A 95 -20.28 -3.58 -19.89
C PRO A 95 -21.22 -2.46 -20.33
N ALA A 96 -22.19 -2.79 -21.17
CA ALA A 96 -23.29 -1.88 -21.42
C ALA A 96 -23.86 -1.50 -20.04
N GLN A 97 -24.18 -0.22 -19.83
CA GLN A 97 -24.75 0.29 -18.57
C GLN A 97 -25.98 -0.50 -18.08
N GLU A 98 -26.59 -1.30 -18.96
CA GLU A 98 -27.73 -2.19 -18.73
C GLU A 98 -27.37 -3.60 -18.20
N VAL A 99 -26.09 -3.98 -18.12
CA VAL A 99 -25.62 -5.27 -17.56
C VAL A 99 -24.94 -5.05 -16.20
N LEU A 100 -25.61 -4.34 -15.31
CA LEU A 100 -25.29 -4.31 -13.88
C LEU A 100 -25.82 -5.56 -13.14
N ASP A 101 -26.48 -6.49 -13.85
CA ASP A 101 -27.24 -7.62 -13.29
C ASP A 101 -26.53 -8.99 -13.50
N GLY A 102 -25.21 -9.06 -13.27
CA GLY A 102 -24.55 -10.35 -13.01
C GLY A 102 -25.01 -10.93 -11.66
N ALA A 103 -25.14 -12.25 -11.51
CA ALA A 103 -25.65 -12.88 -10.28
C ALA A 103 -24.83 -12.55 -9.00
N LEU A 104 -23.60 -12.04 -9.15
CA LEU A 104 -22.71 -11.60 -8.07
C LEU A 104 -22.68 -10.07 -7.87
N ALA A 105 -23.38 -9.29 -8.70
CA ALA A 105 -23.49 -7.84 -8.56
C ALA A 105 -24.31 -7.41 -7.32
N MET A 106 -25.00 -8.36 -6.66
CA MET A 106 -25.90 -8.09 -5.54
C MET A 106 -25.22 -8.03 -4.16
N ALA A 107 -23.91 -8.28 -4.05
CA ALA A 107 -23.10 -7.99 -2.85
C ALA A 107 -21.58 -7.95 -3.12
N PRO A 108 -21.08 -7.01 -3.94
CA PRO A 108 -19.65 -6.86 -4.15
C PRO A 108 -18.99 -6.21 -2.92
N PRO A 109 -17.67 -6.39 -2.71
CA PRO A 109 -16.95 -5.44 -1.88
C PRO A 109 -17.05 -4.08 -2.57
N SER A 110 -17.02 -2.99 -1.80
CA SER A 110 -16.95 -1.64 -2.38
C SER A 110 -15.72 -1.43 -3.27
N ASP A 111 -14.72 -2.30 -3.17
CA ASP A 111 -13.33 -2.01 -3.54
C ASP A 111 -12.94 -2.40 -4.97
N CYS A 112 -13.64 -3.32 -5.64
CA CYS A 112 -13.37 -3.68 -7.05
C CYS A 112 -14.64 -4.08 -7.82
N SER A 113 -15.73 -3.36 -7.59
CA SER A 113 -17.01 -3.63 -8.26
C SER A 113 -17.05 -3.10 -9.70
N CYS A 114 -18.15 -3.35 -10.41
CA CYS A 114 -18.41 -2.84 -11.76
C CYS A 114 -18.36 -1.32 -11.90
N SER A 115 -18.68 -0.62 -10.83
CA SER A 115 -18.97 0.81 -10.85
C SER A 115 -18.19 1.57 -9.79
N ASN A 116 -17.37 0.86 -9.00
CA ASN A 116 -16.55 1.46 -7.98
C ASN A 116 -15.21 0.73 -7.83
N THR A 117 -14.17 1.49 -7.50
CA THR A 117 -12.90 0.97 -6.99
C THR A 117 -12.55 1.68 -5.69
N ASN A 118 -11.91 0.97 -4.78
CA ASN A 118 -11.27 1.54 -3.60
C ASN A 118 -9.98 0.73 -3.34
N PRO A 119 -8.83 1.19 -3.86
CA PRO A 119 -7.58 0.44 -3.80
C PRO A 119 -7.01 0.45 -2.38
N THR A 120 -7.52 -0.43 -1.52
CA THR A 120 -7.11 -0.56 -0.13
C THR A 120 -5.79 -1.32 0.01
N ALA A 121 -5.06 -1.04 1.08
CA ALA A 121 -3.74 -1.65 1.34
C ALA A 121 -3.79 -3.17 1.56
N GLN A 122 -4.97 -3.75 1.85
CA GLN A 122 -5.11 -5.20 2.01
C GLN A 122 -4.83 -5.98 0.71
N TYR A 123 -5.01 -5.35 -0.45
CA TYR A 123 -4.75 -5.95 -1.76
C TYR A 123 -3.37 -5.55 -2.32
N ASP A 124 -2.51 -4.93 -1.51
CA ASP A 124 -1.19 -4.52 -1.95
C ASP A 124 -0.34 -5.75 -2.34
N PRO A 125 0.45 -5.72 -3.43
CA PRO A 125 1.30 -6.84 -3.82
C PRO A 125 2.22 -7.36 -2.69
N SER A 126 2.61 -6.51 -1.74
CA SER A 126 3.45 -6.90 -0.60
C SER A 126 2.83 -7.97 0.32
N VAL A 127 1.51 -8.17 0.28
CA VAL A 127 0.83 -9.16 1.13
C VAL A 127 1.16 -10.61 0.73
N GLY A 128 1.47 -10.89 -0.54
CA GLY A 128 1.89 -12.23 -0.96
C GLY A 128 1.70 -12.55 -2.43
N LEU A 129 2.30 -13.65 -2.86
CA LEU A 129 2.25 -14.14 -4.22
C LEU A 129 0.97 -14.95 -4.46
N LEU A 130 0.19 -14.56 -5.47
CA LEU A 130 -0.97 -15.31 -5.96
C LEU A 130 -0.56 -16.09 -7.21
N ARG A 131 -0.83 -17.39 -7.25
CA ARG A 131 -0.51 -18.23 -8.41
C ARG A 131 -1.76 -18.69 -9.13
N ILE A 132 -1.78 -18.56 -10.45
CA ILE A 132 -2.90 -18.93 -11.31
C ILE A 132 -2.49 -20.12 -12.19
N PRO A 133 -3.08 -21.31 -12.00
CA PRO A 133 -2.92 -22.43 -12.91
C PRO A 133 -3.63 -22.13 -14.24
N CYS A 134 -2.90 -22.30 -15.33
CA CYS A 134 -3.34 -22.00 -16.68
C CYS A 134 -3.46 -23.29 -17.49
N VAL A 135 -4.50 -23.38 -18.32
CA VAL A 135 -4.59 -24.36 -19.39
C VAL A 135 -4.71 -23.64 -20.73
N VAL A 136 -3.87 -24.03 -21.69
CA VAL A 136 -3.90 -23.49 -23.05
C VAL A 136 -4.52 -24.51 -24.00
N HIS A 137 -5.68 -24.18 -24.54
CA HIS A 137 -6.39 -24.95 -25.55
C HIS A 137 -6.02 -24.46 -26.95
N VAL A 138 -5.08 -25.16 -27.58
CA VAL A 138 -4.66 -24.89 -28.95
C VAL A 138 -5.68 -25.48 -29.91
N ILE A 139 -6.48 -24.62 -30.54
CA ILE A 139 -7.50 -25.02 -31.50
C ILE A 139 -6.96 -24.81 -32.92
N ARG A 140 -6.92 -25.89 -33.67
CA ARG A 140 -6.45 -25.95 -35.06
C ARG A 140 -7.63 -26.13 -36.00
N ASN A 141 -7.44 -25.79 -37.26
CA ASN A 141 -8.36 -26.23 -38.30
C ASN A 141 -8.38 -27.77 -38.42
N SER A 142 -9.34 -28.31 -39.15
CA SER A 142 -9.57 -29.75 -39.28
C SER A 142 -8.35 -30.49 -39.83
N SER A 143 -7.59 -29.87 -40.73
CA SER A 143 -6.35 -30.41 -41.28
C SER A 143 -5.14 -30.29 -40.34
N GLY A 144 -5.22 -29.53 -39.25
CA GLY A 144 -4.10 -29.25 -38.36
C GLY A 144 -3.02 -28.35 -38.98
N THR A 145 -3.30 -27.70 -40.12
CA THR A 145 -2.34 -26.89 -40.87
C THR A 145 -2.32 -25.42 -40.44
N LEU A 146 -3.41 -24.95 -39.82
CA LEU A 146 -3.55 -23.61 -39.28
C LEU A 146 -3.99 -23.68 -37.81
N GLY A 147 -3.65 -22.65 -37.03
CA GLY A 147 -3.92 -22.65 -35.59
C GLY A 147 -2.95 -23.49 -34.77
N ASP A 148 -1.95 -24.12 -35.41
CA ASP A 148 -0.95 -24.91 -34.70
C ASP A 148 0.13 -24.00 -34.11
N ILE A 149 0.14 -23.91 -32.78
CA ILE A 149 1.13 -23.15 -32.03
C ILE A 149 2.16 -24.14 -31.46
N PRO A 150 3.45 -23.97 -31.78
CA PRO A 150 4.53 -24.74 -31.17
C PRO A 150 4.54 -24.63 -29.64
N VAL A 151 4.86 -25.73 -28.95
CA VAL A 151 4.82 -25.80 -27.47
C VAL A 151 5.72 -24.76 -26.81
N ASP A 152 6.90 -24.49 -27.38
CA ASP A 152 7.82 -23.44 -26.92
C ASP A 152 7.19 -22.05 -27.00
N ARG A 153 6.38 -21.76 -28.04
CA ARG A 153 5.62 -20.51 -28.12
C ARG A 153 4.49 -20.47 -27.08
N VAL A 154 3.80 -21.58 -26.82
CA VAL A 154 2.82 -21.65 -25.72
C VAL A 154 3.48 -21.30 -24.39
N ILE A 155 4.62 -21.92 -24.10
CA ILE A 155 5.43 -21.65 -22.90
C ILE A 155 5.89 -20.19 -22.87
N SER A 156 6.29 -19.61 -24.01
CA SER A 156 6.68 -18.21 -24.09
C SER A 156 5.57 -17.25 -23.67
N GLY A 157 4.31 -17.55 -24.01
CA GLY A 157 3.17 -16.73 -23.59
C GLY A 157 3.00 -16.69 -22.07
N ILE A 158 3.08 -17.86 -21.43
CA ILE A 158 3.04 -17.96 -19.95
C ILE A 158 4.27 -17.31 -19.30
N ARG A 159 5.45 -17.45 -19.91
CA ARG A 159 6.64 -16.73 -19.47
C ARG A 159 6.44 -15.22 -19.52
N ILE A 160 5.98 -14.66 -20.65
CA ILE A 160 5.75 -13.23 -20.83
C ILE A 160 4.72 -12.68 -19.83
N LEU A 161 3.66 -13.44 -19.52
CA LEU A 161 2.75 -13.08 -18.43
C LEU A 161 3.49 -12.91 -17.11
N ASN A 162 4.39 -13.82 -16.75
CA ASN A 162 5.19 -13.66 -15.52
C ASN A 162 6.16 -12.48 -15.60
N GLU A 163 6.72 -12.20 -16.76
CA GLU A 163 7.62 -11.06 -16.96
C GLU A 163 6.89 -9.73 -16.74
N ASP A 164 5.70 -9.59 -17.33
CA ASP A 164 4.87 -8.39 -17.28
C ASP A 164 4.21 -8.21 -15.89
N PHE A 165 3.61 -9.27 -15.33
CA PHE A 165 2.88 -9.19 -14.05
C PHE A 165 3.80 -9.18 -12.81
N LYS A 166 5.06 -9.60 -12.93
CA LYS A 166 6.03 -9.54 -11.82
C LYS A 166 7.08 -8.45 -12.00
N ALA A 167 6.97 -7.62 -13.04
CA ALA A 167 7.96 -6.62 -13.43
C ALA A 167 9.40 -7.20 -13.44
N GLN A 168 9.57 -8.34 -14.11
CA GLN A 168 10.79 -9.12 -13.99
C GLN A 168 12.00 -8.39 -14.62
N ALA A 169 13.04 -8.17 -13.81
CA ALA A 169 14.24 -7.47 -14.23
C ALA A 169 14.89 -8.10 -15.48
N GLY A 170 15.34 -7.24 -16.41
CA GLY A 170 16.01 -7.67 -17.65
C GLY A 170 15.07 -8.13 -18.77
N THR A 171 13.76 -7.97 -18.59
CA THR A 171 12.73 -8.30 -19.58
C THR A 171 12.03 -7.03 -20.06
N ASN A 172 11.18 -7.14 -21.08
CA ASN A 172 10.40 -5.98 -21.55
C ASN A 172 9.31 -5.54 -20.54
N GLY A 173 9.06 -6.29 -19.46
CA GLY A 173 8.17 -5.88 -18.37
C GLY A 173 8.91 -5.25 -17.18
N ALA A 174 10.24 -5.15 -17.23
CA ALA A 174 11.08 -4.74 -16.09
C ALA A 174 10.78 -3.33 -15.56
N ASN A 175 10.21 -2.45 -16.40
CA ASN A 175 9.89 -1.06 -16.03
C ASN A 175 8.53 -0.93 -15.32
N GLY A 176 7.74 -2.01 -15.26
CA GLY A 176 6.42 -1.99 -14.63
C GLY A 176 6.42 -2.15 -13.10
N ASN A 177 5.22 -2.25 -12.54
CA ASN A 177 5.01 -2.50 -11.11
C ASN A 177 4.71 -3.97 -10.85
N ASN A 178 5.43 -4.59 -9.92
CA ASN A 178 5.26 -6.01 -9.58
C ASN A 178 3.90 -6.26 -8.91
N ALA A 179 2.99 -6.95 -9.60
CA ALA A 179 1.66 -7.30 -9.10
C ALA A 179 1.66 -8.49 -8.13
N GLN A 180 2.79 -9.22 -8.03
CA GLN A 180 2.90 -10.45 -7.26
C GLN A 180 1.82 -11.48 -7.66
N ILE A 181 1.63 -11.62 -8.98
CA ILE A 181 0.77 -12.64 -9.60
C ILE A 181 1.67 -13.49 -10.52
N GLU A 182 1.68 -14.80 -10.30
CA GLU A 182 2.41 -15.79 -11.09
C GLU A 182 1.45 -16.67 -11.89
N PHE A 183 1.83 -17.00 -13.11
CA PHE A 183 1.09 -17.89 -14.00
C PHE A 183 1.92 -19.13 -14.29
N TYR A 184 1.29 -20.30 -14.24
CA TYR A 184 1.98 -21.55 -14.59
C TYR A 184 1.05 -22.46 -15.38
N LEU A 185 1.61 -23.23 -16.32
CA LEU A 185 0.84 -24.30 -16.98
C LEU A 185 0.48 -25.35 -15.94
N ALA A 186 -0.80 -25.70 -15.88
CA ALA A 186 -1.31 -26.67 -14.94
C ALA A 186 -0.58 -28.02 -15.07
N GLU A 187 -0.17 -28.58 -13.94
CA GLU A 187 0.57 -29.85 -13.88
C GLU A 187 -0.36 -31.04 -13.61
N VAL A 188 -1.60 -30.76 -13.18
CA VAL A 188 -2.66 -31.74 -12.92
C VAL A 188 -3.91 -31.32 -13.69
N ASP A 189 -4.58 -32.26 -14.36
CA ASP A 189 -5.82 -32.04 -15.09
C ASP A 189 -7.06 -32.13 -14.16
N PRO A 190 -8.28 -31.82 -14.64
CA PRO A 190 -9.50 -31.90 -13.81
C PRO A 190 -9.81 -33.31 -13.28
N ASP A 191 -9.31 -34.36 -13.92
CA ASP A 191 -9.49 -35.75 -13.51
C ASP A 191 -8.40 -36.22 -12.52
N GLY A 192 -7.44 -35.34 -12.19
CA GLY A 192 -6.35 -35.62 -11.26
C GLY A 192 -5.12 -36.27 -11.87
N ASN A 193 -5.01 -36.32 -13.22
CA ASN A 193 -3.86 -36.91 -13.90
C ASN A 193 -2.77 -35.87 -14.17
N PRO A 194 -1.48 -36.27 -14.21
CA PRO A 194 -0.41 -35.39 -14.66
C PRO A 194 -0.64 -34.90 -16.09
N THR A 195 -0.38 -33.62 -16.34
CA THR A 195 -0.59 -32.95 -17.63
C THR A 195 0.48 -31.89 -17.90
N THR A 196 0.58 -31.45 -19.14
CA THR A 196 1.45 -30.32 -19.54
C THR A 196 0.72 -28.99 -19.51
N GLY A 197 -0.57 -28.97 -19.16
CA GLY A 197 -1.42 -27.78 -19.21
C GLY A 197 -1.71 -27.28 -20.64
N ILE A 198 -1.44 -28.11 -21.66
CA ILE A 198 -1.65 -27.76 -23.07
C ILE A 198 -2.51 -28.85 -23.70
N THR A 199 -3.58 -28.44 -24.37
CA THR A 199 -4.46 -29.36 -25.11
C THR A 199 -4.55 -28.96 -26.57
N PHE A 200 -4.80 -29.93 -27.45
CA PHE A 200 -4.90 -29.71 -28.89
C PHE A 200 -6.23 -30.25 -29.43
N SER A 201 -6.94 -29.44 -30.21
CA SER A 201 -8.22 -29.80 -30.83
C SER A 201 -8.28 -29.37 -32.29
N ASN A 202 -8.72 -30.26 -33.19
CA ASN A 202 -8.89 -29.93 -34.60
C ASN A 202 -10.38 -29.76 -34.93
N ASN A 203 -10.82 -28.54 -35.23
CA ASN A 203 -12.22 -28.25 -35.59
C ASN A 203 -12.33 -26.90 -36.32
N ASP A 204 -12.78 -26.91 -37.58
CA ASP A 204 -12.89 -25.69 -38.41
C ASP A 204 -13.83 -24.63 -37.81
N THR A 205 -14.91 -25.06 -37.15
CA THR A 205 -15.88 -24.15 -36.52
C THR A 205 -15.28 -23.52 -35.27
N TRP A 206 -14.64 -24.30 -34.40
CA TRP A 206 -14.01 -23.78 -33.17
C TRP A 206 -12.79 -22.92 -33.48
N TYR A 207 -12.00 -23.33 -34.48
CA TYR A 207 -10.86 -22.57 -34.97
C TYR A 207 -11.26 -21.16 -35.39
N ASN A 208 -12.40 -21.04 -36.10
CA ASN A 208 -12.97 -19.76 -36.51
C ASN A 208 -13.77 -19.04 -35.41
N ASP A 209 -13.48 -19.32 -34.13
CA ASP A 209 -14.15 -18.76 -32.96
C ASP A 209 -15.69 -18.87 -33.04
N GLY A 210 -16.15 -20.02 -33.52
CA GLY A 210 -17.56 -20.37 -33.64
C GLY A 210 -17.92 -21.62 -32.84
N GLY A 211 -19.22 -21.87 -32.71
CA GLY A 211 -19.73 -23.04 -31.99
C GLY A 211 -19.58 -22.91 -30.47
N ASN A 212 -19.43 -24.05 -29.79
CA ASN A 212 -19.51 -24.15 -28.32
C ASN A 212 -18.27 -24.81 -27.70
N TYR A 213 -17.08 -24.44 -28.18
CA TYR A 213 -15.81 -25.04 -27.75
C TYR A 213 -15.56 -24.83 -26.25
N PHE A 214 -15.87 -23.65 -25.72
CA PHE A 214 -15.66 -23.29 -24.32
C PHE A 214 -16.48 -24.16 -23.36
N ASN A 215 -17.70 -24.57 -23.71
CA ASN A 215 -18.44 -25.56 -22.91
C ASN A 215 -17.90 -27.00 -23.05
N SER A 216 -17.28 -27.31 -24.19
CA SER A 216 -16.85 -28.68 -24.51
C SER A 216 -15.45 -28.99 -24.01
N LEU A 217 -14.58 -27.98 -23.93
CA LEU A 217 -13.15 -28.12 -23.67
C LEU A 217 -12.72 -27.56 -22.32
N ASN A 218 -13.54 -26.75 -21.64
CA ASN A 218 -13.09 -26.09 -20.41
C ASN A 218 -12.61 -27.11 -19.38
N TRP A 219 -11.55 -26.71 -18.70
CA TRP A 219 -11.27 -27.20 -17.35
C TRP A 219 -12.01 -26.30 -16.39
N ASP A 220 -12.39 -26.82 -15.22
CA ASP A 220 -13.19 -26.10 -14.22
C ASP A 220 -12.72 -24.63 -14.09
N PRO A 221 -13.47 -23.65 -14.61
CA PRO A 221 -13.00 -22.27 -14.69
C PRO A 221 -12.88 -21.59 -13.32
N SER A 222 -13.44 -22.19 -12.27
CA SER A 222 -13.18 -21.77 -10.90
C SER A 222 -11.76 -22.10 -10.43
N ARG A 223 -11.11 -23.09 -11.05
CA ARG A 223 -9.80 -23.63 -10.65
C ARG A 223 -8.70 -23.46 -11.68
N TYR A 224 -9.03 -23.15 -12.94
CA TYR A 224 -8.05 -22.99 -14.02
C TYR A 224 -8.39 -21.78 -14.88
N MET A 225 -7.39 -20.97 -15.20
CA MET A 225 -7.54 -19.95 -16.24
C MET A 225 -7.48 -20.63 -17.60
N ASN A 226 -8.62 -20.67 -18.28
CA ASN A 226 -8.76 -21.29 -19.58
C ASN A 226 -8.39 -20.29 -20.68
N ILE A 227 -7.28 -20.55 -21.39
CA ILE A 227 -6.81 -19.75 -22.52
C ILE A 227 -7.05 -20.51 -23.82
N TYR A 228 -7.76 -19.91 -24.77
CA TYR A 228 -8.06 -20.50 -26.07
C TYR A 228 -7.35 -19.76 -27.19
N THR A 229 -6.79 -20.49 -28.15
CA THR A 229 -6.20 -19.90 -29.35
C THR A 229 -7.05 -20.20 -30.57
N THR A 230 -7.66 -19.17 -31.15
CA THR A 230 -8.60 -19.27 -32.30
C THR A 230 -8.29 -18.16 -33.30
N THR A 231 -9.21 -17.84 -34.21
CA THR A 231 -9.20 -16.60 -34.99
C THR A 231 -9.70 -15.38 -34.21
N ALA A 232 -10.08 -15.56 -32.93
CA ALA A 232 -10.59 -14.54 -32.01
C ALA A 232 -11.69 -13.64 -32.59
N GLY A 233 -12.48 -14.18 -33.52
CA GLY A 233 -13.56 -13.43 -34.18
C GLY A 233 -13.11 -12.23 -35.01
N GLY A 234 -11.82 -12.17 -35.34
CA GLY A 234 -11.21 -11.03 -36.03
C GLY A 234 -10.74 -9.89 -35.14
N ASN A 235 -10.51 -10.16 -33.86
CA ASN A 235 -9.71 -9.31 -32.97
C ASN A 235 -8.34 -9.96 -32.73
N LEU A 236 -7.40 -9.27 -32.06
CA LEU A 236 -6.18 -9.91 -31.56
C LEU A 236 -6.47 -10.75 -30.32
N GLY A 237 -7.39 -10.32 -29.47
CA GLY A 237 -7.85 -11.07 -28.31
C GLY A 237 -9.21 -10.57 -27.81
N TYR A 238 -9.79 -11.31 -26.87
CA TYR A 238 -10.90 -10.83 -26.05
C TYR A 238 -11.08 -11.66 -24.77
N VAL A 239 -11.74 -11.05 -23.80
CA VAL A 239 -12.51 -11.74 -22.75
C VAL A 239 -14.00 -11.45 -22.90
N PRO A 240 -14.91 -12.36 -22.55
CA PRO A 240 -16.35 -12.16 -22.74
C PRO A 240 -17.00 -11.22 -21.72
N PHE A 241 -16.37 -10.98 -20.57
CA PHE A 241 -16.83 -10.08 -19.52
C PHE A 241 -15.69 -9.76 -18.54
N LEU A 242 -15.84 -8.66 -17.79
CA LEU A 242 -15.06 -8.42 -16.57
C LEU A 242 -15.70 -9.18 -15.39
N PRO A 243 -14.91 -9.72 -14.43
CA PRO A 243 -15.44 -10.58 -13.36
C PRO A 243 -16.55 -9.94 -12.52
N ALA A 244 -16.39 -8.66 -12.16
CA ALA A 244 -17.35 -7.95 -11.32
C ALA A 244 -18.76 -7.84 -11.95
N CYS A 245 -18.85 -7.85 -13.29
CA CYS A 245 -20.09 -7.64 -14.06
C CYS A 245 -20.49 -8.87 -14.88
N GLY A 246 -19.83 -9.99 -14.61
CA GLY A 246 -19.88 -11.16 -15.44
C GLY A 246 -20.33 -12.39 -14.68
N SER A 247 -19.82 -13.53 -15.11
CA SER A 247 -20.06 -14.81 -14.48
C SER A 247 -18.74 -15.57 -14.33
N PRO A 248 -17.81 -15.07 -13.51
CA PRO A 248 -16.56 -15.76 -13.23
C PRO A 248 -16.84 -17.18 -12.72
N GLY A 249 -15.98 -18.13 -13.10
CA GLY A 249 -16.16 -19.56 -12.81
C GLY A 249 -17.17 -20.28 -13.71
N SER A 250 -17.93 -19.58 -14.56
CA SER A 250 -18.79 -20.23 -15.56
C SER A 250 -17.97 -20.77 -16.73
N ALA A 251 -18.52 -21.71 -17.51
CA ALA A 251 -17.86 -22.22 -18.73
C ALA A 251 -17.53 -21.13 -19.78
N SER A 252 -18.20 -19.97 -19.70
CA SER A 252 -17.91 -18.83 -20.57
C SER A 252 -16.68 -18.04 -20.11
N ASP A 253 -16.22 -18.20 -18.87
CA ASP A 253 -15.09 -17.49 -18.29
C ASP A 253 -13.76 -17.97 -18.91
N ARG A 254 -13.19 -17.14 -19.77
CA ARG A 254 -12.06 -17.54 -20.61
C ARG A 254 -11.30 -16.34 -21.15
N VAL A 255 -10.05 -16.59 -21.52
CA VAL A 255 -9.23 -15.71 -22.34
C VAL A 255 -9.15 -16.28 -23.74
N VAL A 256 -9.39 -15.48 -24.77
CA VAL A 256 -9.27 -15.90 -26.18
C VAL A 256 -8.27 -15.01 -26.88
N VAL A 257 -7.29 -15.61 -27.55
CA VAL A 257 -6.24 -14.90 -28.29
C VAL A 257 -6.19 -15.43 -29.72
N LEU A 258 -5.96 -14.53 -30.67
CA LEU A 258 -5.66 -14.89 -32.04
C LEU A 258 -4.38 -15.73 -32.06
N TRP A 259 -4.45 -16.92 -32.64
CA TRP A 259 -3.32 -17.85 -32.63
C TRP A 259 -2.04 -17.27 -33.27
N GLU A 260 -2.17 -16.30 -34.19
CA GLU A 260 -1.05 -15.60 -34.83
C GLU A 260 -0.43 -14.48 -33.99
N SER A 261 -1.08 -14.01 -32.92
CA SER A 261 -0.55 -12.99 -31.98
C SER A 261 -0.11 -13.56 -30.62
N TYR A 262 -0.31 -14.87 -30.39
CA TYR A 262 0.04 -15.51 -29.13
C TYR A 262 1.56 -15.67 -28.97
N GLY A 263 2.09 -15.26 -27.81
CA GLY A 263 3.47 -15.50 -27.39
C GLY A 263 4.52 -14.68 -28.14
N GLU A 264 5.80 -15.00 -27.94
CA GLU A 264 6.90 -14.30 -28.60
C GLU A 264 7.10 -14.76 -30.04
N ASN A 265 7.65 -13.88 -30.89
CA ASN A 265 7.87 -14.15 -32.32
C ASN A 265 6.58 -14.65 -33.00
N ALA A 266 5.45 -14.04 -32.63
CA ALA A 266 4.14 -14.43 -33.10
C ALA A 266 4.03 -14.28 -34.64
N PRO A 267 3.38 -15.23 -35.36
CA PRO A 267 3.34 -15.26 -36.83
C PRO A 267 2.79 -14.00 -37.50
N ILE A 268 1.92 -13.25 -36.83
CA ILE A 268 1.36 -11.99 -37.33
C ILE A 268 2.46 -10.93 -37.58
N GLY A 269 3.58 -11.06 -36.86
CA GLY A 269 4.71 -10.15 -36.90
C GLY A 269 4.41 -8.79 -36.27
N SER A 270 5.41 -7.90 -36.31
CA SER A 270 5.28 -6.54 -35.76
C SER A 270 4.06 -5.80 -36.34
N PRO A 271 3.32 -5.05 -35.49
CA PRO A 271 3.68 -4.65 -34.12
C PRO A 271 3.21 -5.55 -32.96
N TYR A 272 2.51 -6.66 -33.22
CA TYR A 272 1.84 -7.48 -32.19
C TYR A 272 2.48 -8.86 -32.00
N ASN A 273 3.81 -8.91 -31.86
CA ASN A 273 4.59 -10.15 -31.88
C ASN A 273 5.46 -10.39 -30.63
N LEU A 274 5.23 -9.65 -29.55
CA LEU A 274 5.95 -9.79 -28.28
C LEU A 274 5.05 -10.31 -27.14
N GLY A 275 3.81 -10.70 -27.46
CA GLY A 275 2.91 -11.40 -26.55
C GLY A 275 2.00 -10.50 -25.70
N ARG A 276 1.99 -9.19 -25.92
CA ARG A 276 1.26 -8.23 -25.05
C ARG A 276 -0.23 -8.26 -25.27
N THR A 277 -0.69 -8.84 -26.39
CA THR A 277 -2.10 -9.23 -26.53
C THR A 277 -2.55 -10.13 -25.38
N LEU A 278 -1.80 -11.16 -25.02
CA LEU A 278 -2.20 -12.05 -23.93
C LEU A 278 -2.17 -11.32 -22.58
N THR A 279 -1.15 -10.50 -22.33
CA THR A 279 -1.06 -9.65 -21.11
C THR A 279 -2.27 -8.73 -20.96
N HIS A 280 -2.67 -8.06 -22.04
CA HIS A 280 -3.84 -7.19 -22.11
C HIS A 280 -5.14 -7.93 -21.78
N GLU A 281 -5.39 -9.08 -22.43
CA GLU A 281 -6.61 -9.85 -22.18
C GLU A 281 -6.64 -10.44 -20.77
N VAL A 282 -5.48 -10.83 -20.21
CA VAL A 282 -5.40 -11.28 -18.82
C VAL A 282 -5.66 -10.12 -17.85
N GLY A 283 -5.27 -8.88 -18.18
CA GLY A 283 -5.67 -7.69 -17.43
C GLY A 283 -7.19 -7.54 -17.33
N HIS A 284 -7.91 -7.70 -18.45
CA HIS A 284 -9.38 -7.74 -18.42
C HIS A 284 -9.95 -8.94 -17.67
N TYR A 285 -9.37 -10.13 -17.84
CA TYR A 285 -9.76 -11.33 -17.10
C TYR A 285 -9.66 -11.13 -15.57
N LEU A 286 -8.74 -10.25 -15.14
CA LEU A 286 -8.50 -9.83 -13.77
C LEU A 286 -9.19 -8.50 -13.39
N GLY A 287 -10.12 -8.01 -14.21
CA GLY A 287 -11.03 -6.93 -13.84
C GLY A 287 -10.59 -5.51 -14.16
N LEU A 288 -9.57 -5.33 -15.01
CA LEU A 288 -9.16 -4.02 -15.50
C LEU A 288 -9.99 -3.58 -16.71
N ASN A 289 -10.33 -2.29 -16.77
CA ASN A 289 -10.87 -1.64 -17.96
C ASN A 289 -9.73 -1.15 -18.86
N HIS A 290 -10.05 -0.70 -20.08
CA HIS A 290 -9.08 0.04 -20.88
C HIS A 290 -8.84 1.42 -20.27
N THR A 291 -7.62 1.95 -20.44
CA THR A 291 -7.21 3.29 -19.94
C THR A 291 -8.07 4.44 -20.48
N PHE A 292 -8.68 4.24 -21.66
CA PHE A 292 -9.54 5.20 -22.34
C PHE A 292 -11.05 5.00 -22.07
N ASN A 293 -11.43 4.07 -21.21
CA ASN A 293 -12.81 3.97 -20.74
C ASN A 293 -13.20 5.26 -20.01
N GLY A 294 -14.41 5.79 -20.28
CA GLY A 294 -14.87 7.09 -19.75
C GLY A 294 -14.22 8.32 -20.40
N GLY A 295 -13.29 8.16 -21.33
CA GLY A 295 -12.73 9.27 -22.10
C GLY A 295 -12.05 10.35 -21.23
N CYS A 296 -12.32 11.62 -21.55
CA CYS A 296 -11.84 12.76 -20.77
C CYS A 296 -12.84 13.26 -19.71
N GLU A 297 -13.65 12.36 -19.13
CA GLU A 297 -14.62 12.75 -18.11
C GLU A 297 -13.94 13.35 -16.88
N SER A 298 -14.47 14.49 -16.41
CA SER A 298 -14.08 15.13 -15.16
C SER A 298 -14.99 14.61 -14.04
N GLY A 299 -14.64 13.46 -13.46
CA GLY A 299 -15.38 12.80 -12.38
C GLY A 299 -14.44 12.12 -11.39
N SER A 300 -15.00 11.46 -10.37
CA SER A 300 -14.17 10.66 -9.46
C SER A 300 -13.59 9.46 -10.20
N CYS A 301 -12.26 9.31 -10.17
CA CYS A 301 -11.56 8.14 -10.71
C CYS A 301 -11.97 6.82 -10.03
N THR A 302 -12.60 6.88 -8.85
CA THR A 302 -13.11 5.70 -8.17
C THR A 302 -14.44 5.19 -8.74
N THR A 303 -15.23 6.04 -9.40
CA THR A 303 -16.59 5.71 -9.89
C THR A 303 -16.81 6.01 -11.37
N GLY A 304 -15.78 6.45 -12.07
CA GLY A 304 -15.80 6.78 -13.49
C GLY A 304 -14.47 6.43 -14.16
N GLY A 305 -14.39 6.63 -15.48
CA GLY A 305 -13.19 6.28 -16.23
C GLY A 305 -12.97 4.76 -16.34
N ASP A 306 -11.71 4.35 -16.20
CA ASP A 306 -11.28 2.96 -16.11
C ASP A 306 -11.41 2.38 -14.68
N LEU A 307 -11.90 3.19 -13.73
CA LEU A 307 -11.97 2.91 -12.29
C LEU A 307 -10.58 2.70 -11.65
N ILE A 308 -9.59 3.49 -12.06
CA ILE A 308 -8.23 3.50 -11.50
C ILE A 308 -7.78 4.96 -11.31
N CYS A 309 -7.29 5.30 -10.12
CA CYS A 309 -6.97 6.70 -9.77
C CYS A 309 -5.57 7.16 -10.17
N ASP A 310 -4.64 6.23 -10.36
CA ASP A 310 -3.28 6.51 -10.82
C ASP A 310 -3.10 6.31 -12.34
N THR A 311 -4.16 5.93 -13.07
CA THR A 311 -4.20 6.01 -14.54
C THR A 311 -4.71 7.39 -14.95
N ALA A 312 -3.95 8.11 -15.78
CA ALA A 312 -4.43 9.35 -16.35
C ALA A 312 -5.57 9.09 -17.36
N PRO A 313 -6.71 9.81 -17.28
CA PRO A 313 -7.80 9.65 -18.24
C PRO A 313 -7.36 9.91 -19.68
N GLN A 314 -7.87 9.11 -20.60
CA GLN A 314 -7.51 9.15 -22.01
C GLN A 314 -8.75 9.21 -22.90
N GLY A 315 -8.80 10.16 -23.84
CA GLY A 315 -9.98 10.38 -24.67
C GLY A 315 -10.19 9.33 -25.77
N SER A 316 -9.13 8.64 -26.18
CA SER A 316 -9.13 7.63 -27.24
C SER A 316 -7.90 6.74 -27.11
N PRO A 317 -7.98 5.46 -27.55
CA PRO A 317 -6.83 4.56 -27.57
C PRO A 317 -5.62 5.14 -28.30
N THR A 318 -4.42 4.80 -27.83
CA THR A 318 -3.18 5.01 -28.58
C THR A 318 -2.98 3.87 -29.57
N PHE A 319 -2.44 4.17 -30.75
CA PHE A 319 -1.90 3.18 -31.68
C PHE A 319 -0.47 3.60 -32.02
N GLY A 320 0.47 2.65 -32.09
CA GLY A 320 1.89 2.98 -32.06
C GLY A 320 2.38 3.27 -30.64
N CYS A 321 3.34 4.19 -30.50
CA CYS A 321 4.05 4.48 -29.25
C CYS A 321 4.03 5.96 -28.86
N ASN A 322 3.12 6.73 -29.45
CA ASN A 322 3.00 8.16 -29.16
C ASN A 322 1.52 8.48 -28.98
N GLY A 323 1.07 8.35 -27.73
CA GLY A 323 -0.29 8.61 -27.34
C GLY A 323 -0.58 10.07 -27.03
N SER A 324 -1.84 10.32 -26.71
CA SER A 324 -2.29 11.57 -26.11
C SER A 324 -3.32 11.25 -25.04
N ALA A 325 -3.23 11.92 -23.90
CA ALA A 325 -4.17 11.76 -22.79
C ALA A 325 -4.80 13.11 -22.42
N CYS A 326 -5.84 13.07 -21.59
CA CYS A 326 -6.53 14.25 -21.10
C CYS A 326 -5.73 14.94 -20.00
N SER A 327 -4.86 14.19 -19.32
CA SER A 327 -3.87 14.64 -18.35
C SER A 327 -2.56 13.86 -18.52
N THR A 328 -1.50 14.25 -17.81
CA THR A 328 -0.21 13.56 -17.81
C THR A 328 -0.03 12.71 -16.55
N PRO A 329 0.71 11.59 -16.61
CA PRO A 329 1.41 11.03 -17.78
C PRO A 329 0.45 10.44 -18.81
N VAL A 330 0.88 10.31 -20.08
CA VAL A 330 0.09 9.58 -21.08
C VAL A 330 0.23 8.08 -20.79
N PRO A 331 -0.86 7.30 -20.68
CA PRO A 331 -0.78 5.89 -20.34
C PRO A 331 -0.53 5.01 -21.58
N ASP A 332 0.27 5.49 -22.55
CA ASP A 332 0.58 4.75 -23.78
C ASP A 332 1.60 3.62 -23.57
N ASP A 333 2.22 3.56 -22.40
CA ASP A 333 3.01 2.43 -21.92
C ASP A 333 2.22 1.42 -21.06
N ASN A 334 0.94 1.70 -20.81
CA ASN A 334 0.09 0.84 -20.00
C ASN A 334 -0.37 -0.38 -20.81
N TYR A 335 -0.34 -1.57 -20.21
CA TYR A 335 -0.82 -2.78 -20.87
C TYR A 335 -2.31 -2.72 -21.25
N MET A 336 -3.11 -1.85 -20.62
CA MET A 336 -4.55 -1.68 -20.90
C MET A 336 -4.87 -0.60 -21.94
N ASP A 337 -3.88 0.05 -22.56
CA ASP A 337 -4.08 0.87 -23.78
C ASP A 337 -4.03 -0.02 -25.04
N TYR A 338 -4.03 0.58 -26.22
CA TYR A 338 -3.94 -0.07 -27.53
C TYR A 338 -2.62 0.19 -28.27
N SER A 339 -1.58 0.64 -27.55
CA SER A 339 -0.22 0.91 -28.06
C SER A 339 0.55 -0.34 -28.49
N ASP A 340 1.44 -0.26 -29.47
CA ASP A 340 2.21 -1.40 -29.98
C ASP A 340 2.92 -2.20 -28.85
N ASP A 341 3.07 -3.53 -29.02
CA ASP A 341 3.61 -4.42 -27.97
C ASP A 341 4.97 -3.98 -27.41
N ILE A 342 5.77 -3.27 -28.21
CA ILE A 342 7.11 -2.81 -27.87
C ILE A 342 7.09 -1.62 -26.90
N CYS A 343 5.97 -0.92 -26.78
CA CYS A 343 5.84 0.27 -25.95
C CYS A 343 5.01 0.03 -24.70
N MET A 344 4.30 -1.10 -24.61
CA MET A 344 3.63 -1.53 -23.39
C MET A 344 4.60 -2.17 -22.40
N GLU A 345 4.68 -1.59 -21.20
CA GLU A 345 5.69 -1.93 -20.20
C GLU A 345 5.15 -2.04 -18.78
N GLN A 346 3.92 -1.56 -18.47
CA GLN A 346 3.47 -1.50 -17.08
C GLN A 346 1.96 -1.63 -16.82
N PHE A 347 1.64 -2.17 -15.63
CA PHE A 347 0.43 -1.85 -14.88
C PHE A 347 0.75 -0.81 -13.79
N THR A 348 -0.23 -0.03 -13.38
CA THR A 348 -0.10 0.90 -12.24
C THR A 348 -0.27 0.18 -10.88
N PRO A 349 0.19 0.79 -9.77
CA PRO A 349 -0.07 0.27 -8.43
C PRO A 349 -1.55 -0.01 -8.12
N ASP A 350 -2.47 0.87 -8.51
CA ASP A 350 -3.90 0.66 -8.26
C ASP A 350 -4.51 -0.39 -9.21
N GLN A 351 -4.01 -0.53 -10.43
CA GLN A 351 -4.36 -1.67 -11.30
C GLN A 351 -3.96 -3.00 -10.63
N ASN A 352 -2.75 -3.07 -10.06
CA ASN A 352 -2.29 -4.25 -9.33
C ASN A 352 -3.22 -4.60 -8.15
N ARG A 353 -3.61 -3.61 -7.34
CA ARG A 353 -4.56 -3.82 -6.23
C ARG A 353 -5.93 -4.28 -6.71
N ARG A 354 -6.44 -3.72 -7.82
CA ARG A 354 -7.74 -4.10 -8.39
C ARG A 354 -7.73 -5.54 -8.91
N MET A 355 -6.65 -5.96 -9.58
CA MET A 355 -6.49 -7.35 -10.02
C MET A 355 -6.48 -8.32 -8.85
N ARG A 356 -5.78 -7.97 -7.76
CA ARG A 356 -5.70 -8.79 -6.55
C ARG A 356 -7.03 -8.87 -5.80
N CYS A 357 -7.75 -7.76 -5.65
CA CYS A 357 -9.13 -7.75 -5.15
C CYS A 357 -10.03 -8.66 -5.99
N THR A 358 -9.86 -8.63 -7.32
CA THR A 358 -10.65 -9.47 -8.23
C THR A 358 -10.37 -10.96 -8.01
N LEU A 359 -9.11 -11.32 -7.81
CA LEU A 359 -8.71 -12.71 -7.51
C LEU A 359 -9.29 -13.17 -6.18
N GLU A 360 -9.15 -12.38 -5.12
CA GLU A 360 -9.58 -12.78 -3.78
C GLU A 360 -11.11 -12.86 -3.64
N TYR A 361 -11.85 -12.00 -4.34
CA TYR A 361 -13.30 -11.89 -4.14
C TYR A 361 -14.14 -12.58 -5.22
N TYR A 362 -13.76 -12.46 -6.49
CA TYR A 362 -14.53 -13.02 -7.61
C TYR A 362 -13.95 -14.34 -8.14
N ARG A 363 -12.71 -14.68 -7.77
CA ARG A 363 -11.99 -15.87 -8.26
C ARG A 363 -11.23 -16.58 -7.13
N SER A 364 -11.79 -16.62 -5.92
CA SER A 364 -11.10 -17.10 -4.70
C SER A 364 -10.49 -18.49 -4.83
N ASP A 365 -11.12 -19.37 -5.62
CA ASP A 365 -10.71 -20.75 -5.81
C ASP A 365 -9.74 -20.94 -6.99
N LEU A 366 -9.50 -19.88 -7.76
CA LEU A 366 -8.60 -19.90 -8.93
C LEU A 366 -7.14 -19.83 -8.49
N THR A 367 -6.88 -19.10 -7.40
CA THR A 367 -5.52 -18.95 -6.90
C THR A 367 -5.20 -20.00 -5.87
N GLU A 368 -4.03 -20.60 -6.00
CA GLU A 368 -3.37 -21.25 -4.87
C GLU A 368 -2.57 -20.14 -4.16
N PRO A 369 -3.03 -19.61 -3.02
CA PRO A 369 -2.26 -18.59 -2.31
C PRO A 369 -0.92 -19.19 -1.89
N ILE A 370 0.21 -18.61 -2.33
CA ILE A 370 1.45 -18.84 -1.60
C ILE A 370 1.32 -18.02 -0.33
N VAL A 371 0.97 -18.73 0.74
CA VAL A 371 1.05 -18.26 2.12
C VAL A 371 2.38 -17.55 2.28
N GLN A 372 2.33 -16.33 2.83
CA GLN A 372 3.49 -15.62 3.32
C GLN A 372 4.50 -16.62 3.93
N LEU A 373 5.64 -16.83 3.27
CA LEU A 373 6.57 -17.89 3.66
C LEU A 373 7.40 -17.49 4.88
N ILE A 374 7.57 -16.18 5.08
CA ILE A 374 8.26 -15.58 6.23
C ILE A 374 7.51 -14.37 6.79
N GLU A 375 7.60 -14.18 8.09
CA GLU A 375 7.09 -13.01 8.81
C GLU A 375 8.23 -12.27 9.51
N LEU A 376 8.27 -10.95 9.35
CA LEU A 376 9.21 -10.08 10.04
C LEU A 376 8.51 -9.41 11.22
N SER A 377 9.13 -9.46 12.40
CA SER A 377 8.63 -8.78 13.61
C SER A 377 9.79 -8.12 14.36
N LEU A 378 9.50 -7.06 15.12
CA LEU A 378 10.52 -6.43 15.96
C LEU A 378 10.90 -7.34 17.13
N THR A 379 12.16 -7.27 17.55
CA THR A 379 12.64 -7.97 18.76
C THR A 379 12.29 -7.22 20.06
N GLY A 380 11.84 -5.97 19.96
CA GLY A 380 11.47 -5.09 21.07
C GLY A 380 10.60 -3.91 20.58
N SER A 381 10.45 -2.87 21.41
CA SER A 381 9.82 -1.61 21.01
C SER A 381 10.73 -0.82 20.06
N VAL A 382 10.15 0.11 19.31
CA VAL A 382 10.92 1.10 18.55
C VAL A 382 11.52 2.09 19.56
N PRO A 383 12.85 2.26 19.59
CA PRO A 383 13.47 3.19 20.52
C PRO A 383 13.22 4.63 20.08
N GLU A 384 12.99 5.53 21.05
CA GLU A 384 12.89 6.97 20.81
C GLU A 384 14.26 7.59 20.54
N LEU A 385 15.28 7.13 21.27
CA LEU A 385 16.67 7.50 21.12
C LEU A 385 17.55 6.31 20.71
N VAL A 386 18.53 6.57 19.85
CA VAL A 386 19.58 5.60 19.52
C VAL A 386 20.95 6.21 19.74
N SER A 387 21.85 5.47 20.38
CA SER A 387 23.21 5.97 20.65
C SER A 387 23.94 6.33 19.35
N PRO A 388 24.69 7.44 19.29
CA PRO A 388 25.58 7.76 18.17
C PRO A 388 26.71 6.74 17.98
N SER A 389 27.05 5.95 19.01
CA SER A 389 28.22 5.04 19.01
C SER A 389 28.00 3.72 18.27
N GLY A 390 27.09 3.68 17.29
CA GLY A 390 26.80 2.50 16.48
C GLY A 390 25.72 1.61 17.11
N PRO A 391 24.43 2.00 17.01
CA PRO A 391 23.34 1.26 17.63
C PRO A 391 23.13 -0.09 16.94
N THR A 392 22.75 -1.10 17.71
CA THR A 392 22.40 -2.43 17.18
C THR A 392 20.89 -2.57 17.09
N LEU A 393 20.39 -2.81 15.87
CA LEU A 393 18.96 -2.97 15.61
C LEU A 393 18.67 -4.40 15.17
N GLY A 394 17.60 -4.97 15.72
CA GLY A 394 17.23 -6.37 15.56
C GLY A 394 15.84 -6.59 14.95
N VAL A 395 15.70 -7.67 14.20
CA VAL A 395 14.44 -8.17 13.64
C VAL A 395 14.37 -9.68 13.85
N ARG A 396 13.17 -10.18 14.12
CA ARG A 396 12.86 -11.60 14.12
C ARG A 396 12.27 -11.98 12.76
N ILE A 397 12.85 -13.01 12.13
CA ILE A 397 12.37 -13.57 10.87
C ILE A 397 11.80 -14.95 11.17
N THR A 398 10.48 -15.05 11.25
CA THR A 398 9.76 -16.31 11.50
C THR A 398 9.49 -16.99 10.17
N GLU A 399 10.02 -18.19 9.98
CA GLU A 399 9.59 -19.05 8.87
C GLU A 399 8.17 -19.58 9.18
N ILE A 400 7.21 -19.25 8.31
CA ILE A 400 5.85 -19.80 8.40
C ILE A 400 5.83 -21.19 7.76
N GLU A 401 6.56 -21.35 6.65
CA GLU A 401 6.82 -22.63 5.99
C GLU A 401 8.30 -22.98 6.10
N SER A 402 8.62 -24.27 6.22
CA SER A 402 10.00 -24.72 6.36
C SER A 402 10.85 -24.33 5.14
N ASN A 403 12.02 -23.73 5.35
CA ASN A 403 12.88 -23.17 4.28
C ASN A 403 12.18 -22.04 3.50
N GLY A 404 11.28 -21.30 4.16
CA GLY A 404 10.64 -20.12 3.62
C GLY A 404 11.60 -18.94 3.48
N TYR A 405 12.63 -18.85 4.32
CA TYR A 405 13.61 -17.76 4.31
C TYR A 405 14.78 -18.06 3.36
N VAL A 406 15.19 -17.06 2.58
CA VAL A 406 16.44 -17.13 1.81
C VAL A 406 17.59 -16.67 2.72
N ASP A 407 18.39 -17.62 3.18
CA ASP A 407 19.53 -17.36 4.06
C ASP A 407 20.45 -16.24 3.52
N GLY A 408 20.74 -15.26 4.38
CA GLY A 408 21.62 -14.14 4.06
C GLY A 408 21.01 -13.06 3.18
N SER A 409 19.72 -13.14 2.85
CA SER A 409 18.99 -12.09 2.12
C SER A 409 18.65 -10.87 3.00
N ALA A 410 18.65 -11.03 4.32
CA ALA A 410 18.12 -10.01 5.21
C ALA A 410 19.02 -8.75 5.27
N ARG A 411 18.39 -7.57 5.22
CA ARG A 411 19.05 -6.25 5.26
C ARG A 411 18.37 -5.32 6.26
N LEU A 412 19.17 -4.47 6.88
CA LEU A 412 18.74 -3.25 7.57
C LEU A 412 19.05 -2.08 6.66
N ASN A 413 18.01 -1.39 6.20
CA ASN A 413 18.11 -0.22 5.35
C ASN A 413 17.84 1.03 6.20
N TYR A 414 18.69 2.04 6.11
CA TYR A 414 18.59 3.21 6.97
C TYR A 414 19.07 4.48 6.30
N THR A 415 18.68 5.63 6.84
CA THR A 415 19.17 6.95 6.44
C THR A 415 19.15 7.91 7.64
N THR A 416 20.10 8.83 7.69
CA THR A 416 20.08 9.99 8.59
C THR A 416 19.90 11.31 7.83
N GLY A 417 19.42 11.23 6.58
CA GLY A 417 19.33 12.37 5.64
C GLY A 417 18.99 11.94 4.21
N SER A 418 19.71 12.47 3.21
CA SER A 418 19.34 12.33 1.78
C SER A 418 19.87 11.08 1.06
N LEU A 419 20.66 10.23 1.72
CA LEU A 419 21.22 9.01 1.12
C LEU A 419 20.85 7.76 1.92
N ASN A 420 20.12 6.85 1.28
CA ASN A 420 19.81 5.55 1.84
C ASN A 420 21.06 4.65 1.84
N GLN A 421 21.30 4.01 2.98
CA GLN A 421 22.34 3.03 3.21
C GLN A 421 21.70 1.67 3.55
N SER A 422 22.47 0.59 3.39
CA SER A 422 22.01 -0.78 3.64
C SER A 422 23.14 -1.62 4.22
N VAL A 423 22.84 -2.36 5.29
CA VAL A 423 23.77 -3.29 5.94
C VAL A 423 23.14 -4.68 5.99
N ALA A 424 23.96 -5.72 5.79
CA ALA A 424 23.51 -7.10 5.93
C ALA A 424 23.27 -7.44 7.40
N LEU A 425 22.15 -8.11 7.69
CA LEU A 425 21.88 -8.61 9.02
C LEU A 425 22.62 -9.93 9.27
N THR A 426 23.06 -10.13 10.50
CA THR A 426 23.73 -11.34 10.96
C THR A 426 22.82 -12.15 11.87
N ASP A 427 22.75 -13.47 11.66
CA ASP A 427 21.98 -14.40 12.49
C ASP A 427 22.56 -14.46 13.91
N GLN A 428 21.70 -14.24 14.91
CA GLN A 428 21.99 -14.31 16.34
C GLN A 428 21.46 -15.60 16.98
N GLY A 429 20.86 -16.49 16.18
CA GLY A 429 20.13 -17.66 16.64
C GLY A 429 18.69 -17.36 17.03
N ASN A 430 17.90 -18.42 17.23
CA ASN A 430 16.47 -18.34 17.56
C ASN A 430 15.67 -17.42 16.61
N SER A 431 16.00 -17.44 15.31
CA SER A 431 15.36 -16.64 14.28
C SER A 431 15.49 -15.12 14.46
N VAL A 432 16.47 -14.66 15.24
CA VAL A 432 16.77 -13.26 15.45
C VAL A 432 17.97 -12.85 14.61
N TYR A 433 17.85 -11.74 13.92
CA TYR A 433 18.86 -11.16 13.05
C TYR A 433 19.11 -9.72 13.46
N SER A 434 20.37 -9.31 13.52
CA SER A 434 20.71 -7.93 13.89
C SER A 434 21.89 -7.39 13.09
N ALA A 435 22.01 -6.07 13.07
CA ALA A 435 23.18 -5.38 12.55
C ALA A 435 23.48 -4.16 13.43
N THR A 436 24.78 -3.92 13.62
CA THR A 436 25.29 -2.71 14.25
C THR A 436 25.53 -1.68 13.17
N LEU A 437 24.89 -0.52 13.31
CA LEU A 437 25.10 0.62 12.42
C LEU A 437 26.48 1.24 12.67
N PRO A 438 27.08 1.92 11.67
CA PRO A 438 28.27 2.73 11.92
C PRO A 438 27.95 3.89 12.87
N GLU A 439 28.98 4.60 13.31
CA GLU A 439 28.83 5.83 14.09
C GLU A 439 27.89 6.82 13.36
N LEU A 440 26.87 7.28 14.07
CA LEU A 440 25.83 8.16 13.55
C LEU A 440 26.06 9.59 14.04
N PRO A 441 25.79 10.62 13.23
CA PRO A 441 25.92 12.00 13.68
C PRO A 441 24.93 12.28 14.81
N CYS A 442 25.44 12.77 15.94
CA CYS A 442 24.63 13.29 17.04
C CYS A 442 23.59 14.30 16.53
N GLY A 443 22.36 14.22 17.04
CA GLY A 443 21.25 15.09 16.66
C GLY A 443 20.56 14.71 15.34
N ALA A 444 21.09 13.74 14.59
CA ALA A 444 20.45 13.31 13.35
C ALA A 444 19.14 12.55 13.60
N GLN A 445 18.23 12.61 12.62
CA GLN A 445 17.03 11.77 12.59
C GLN A 445 17.32 10.48 11.83
N LEU A 446 17.39 9.36 12.54
CA LEU A 446 17.55 8.04 11.93
C LEU A 446 16.18 7.53 11.46
N ALA A 447 16.06 7.19 10.19
CA ALA A 447 14.94 6.44 9.64
C ALA A 447 15.41 5.08 9.14
N TRP A 448 14.74 3.97 9.50
CA TRP A 448 15.13 2.63 9.07
C TRP A 448 13.98 1.65 8.83
N TYR A 449 14.27 0.58 8.09
CA TYR A 449 13.38 -0.56 7.87
C TYR A 449 14.19 -1.83 7.55
N PHE A 450 13.60 -2.98 7.81
CA PHE A 450 14.18 -4.29 7.52
C PHE A 450 13.61 -4.87 6.23
N THR A 451 14.42 -5.64 5.51
CA THR A 451 13.98 -6.49 4.39
C THR A 451 14.55 -7.90 4.51
N ALA A 452 13.84 -8.89 3.98
CA ALA A 452 14.31 -10.26 3.83
C ALA A 452 13.61 -10.94 2.66
N ASP A 453 14.33 -11.75 1.88
CA ASP A 453 13.74 -12.47 0.75
C ASP A 453 13.18 -13.81 1.23
N ASP A 454 11.99 -14.14 0.73
CA ASP A 454 11.44 -15.48 0.85
C ASP A 454 11.80 -16.37 -0.35
N SER A 455 11.67 -17.69 -0.18
CA SER A 455 12.04 -18.67 -1.19
C SER A 455 11.14 -18.68 -2.42
N SER A 456 10.07 -17.87 -2.44
CA SER A 456 9.29 -17.59 -3.65
C SER A 456 9.88 -16.47 -4.53
N GLY A 457 10.91 -15.79 -4.02
CA GLY A 457 11.57 -14.66 -4.66
C GLY A 457 10.97 -13.30 -4.28
N THR A 458 10.16 -13.25 -3.21
CA THR A 458 9.51 -12.02 -2.75
C THR A 458 10.29 -11.41 -1.58
N THR A 459 10.67 -10.15 -1.72
CA THR A 459 11.28 -9.38 -0.62
C THR A 459 10.20 -8.87 0.33
N ARG A 460 10.21 -9.39 1.55
CA ARG A 460 9.36 -8.93 2.67
C ARG A 460 10.01 -7.76 3.38
N ARG A 461 9.19 -6.87 3.93
CA ARG A 461 9.60 -5.60 4.52
C ARG A 461 8.93 -5.34 5.86
N LEU A 462 9.66 -4.74 6.81
CA LEU A 462 9.13 -4.27 8.08
C LEU A 462 9.67 -2.86 8.41
N PRO A 463 8.81 -1.84 8.61
CA PRO A 463 7.36 -1.89 8.44
C PRO A 463 6.96 -2.11 6.97
N SER A 464 5.72 -2.57 6.71
CA SER A 464 5.26 -2.83 5.34
C SER A 464 5.26 -1.58 4.46
N ALA A 465 5.06 -0.40 5.04
CA ALA A 465 5.20 0.92 4.42
C ALA A 465 5.87 1.92 5.40
N GLY A 466 6.46 3.00 4.88
CA GLY A 466 7.13 4.03 5.71
C GLY A 466 8.44 3.53 6.35
N ALA A 467 8.90 4.16 7.43
CA ALA A 467 10.10 3.74 8.16
C ALA A 467 9.88 3.93 9.66
N PHE A 468 10.63 3.18 10.48
CA PHE A 468 10.80 3.52 11.89
C PHE A 468 11.68 4.76 12.00
N THR A 469 11.51 5.56 13.05
CA THR A 469 12.27 6.80 13.27
C THR A 469 12.75 6.91 14.71
N ALA A 470 13.94 7.45 14.92
CA ALA A 470 14.54 7.73 16.23
C ALA A 470 15.53 8.90 16.13
N SER A 471 15.67 9.64 17.22
CA SER A 471 16.71 10.68 17.34
C SER A 471 18.04 10.04 17.75
N VAL A 472 19.14 10.47 17.13
CA VAL A 472 20.49 9.99 17.48
C VAL A 472 21.02 10.78 18.68
N ALA A 473 21.00 10.17 19.86
CA ALA A 473 21.51 10.72 21.12
C ALA A 473 21.72 9.61 22.17
N ASP A 474 22.61 9.83 23.13
CA ASP A 474 22.78 8.94 24.29
C ASP A 474 21.74 9.24 25.38
N SER A 475 21.37 10.51 25.57
CA SER A 475 20.38 10.92 26.56
C SER A 475 19.72 12.26 26.20
N LEU A 476 18.73 12.64 27.00
CA LEU A 476 18.12 13.97 27.00
C LEU A 476 18.70 14.78 28.17
N GLU A 477 19.29 15.93 27.88
CA GLU A 477 19.71 16.90 28.89
C GLU A 477 18.58 17.91 29.12
N GLU A 478 18.09 17.98 30.36
CA GLU A 478 17.06 18.94 30.75
C GLU A 478 17.69 20.30 31.12
N ILE A 479 17.65 21.25 30.19
CA ILE A 479 18.17 22.60 30.38
C ILE A 479 17.22 23.44 31.24
N ALA A 480 15.91 23.26 31.04
CA ALA A 480 14.89 23.92 31.83
C ALA A 480 13.59 23.10 31.84
N LEU A 481 13.03 22.88 33.03
CA LEU A 481 11.65 22.45 33.24
C LEU A 481 10.97 23.48 34.15
N VAL A 482 10.01 24.22 33.61
CA VAL A 482 9.34 25.31 34.31
C VAL A 482 7.84 25.12 34.25
N ASP A 483 7.30 24.64 35.38
CA ASP A 483 5.87 24.46 35.68
C ASP A 483 5.20 25.75 36.20
N PHE A 484 5.96 26.85 36.30
CA PHE A 484 5.52 28.15 36.81
C PHE A 484 4.91 28.21 38.23
N ASN A 485 5.13 27.17 39.06
CA ASN A 485 4.93 27.27 40.51
C ASN A 485 5.87 28.28 41.18
N THR A 486 6.97 28.62 40.50
CA THR A 486 7.83 29.76 40.80
C THR A 486 7.87 30.71 39.61
N SER A 487 8.36 31.94 39.80
CA SER A 487 8.52 32.87 38.68
C SER A 487 9.62 32.45 37.70
N ALA A 488 10.52 31.53 38.07
CA ALA A 488 11.65 31.06 37.27
C ALA A 488 12.52 32.18 36.64
N GLY A 489 12.49 33.39 37.22
CA GLY A 489 13.19 34.57 36.69
C GLY A 489 12.53 35.23 35.48
N TRP A 490 11.31 34.83 35.12
CA TRP A 490 10.53 35.46 34.06
C TRP A 490 10.03 36.85 34.47
N THR A 491 10.00 37.77 33.51
CA THR A 491 9.71 39.19 33.75
C THR A 491 8.62 39.70 32.82
N VAL A 492 7.77 40.59 33.32
CA VAL A 492 6.68 41.20 32.57
C VAL A 492 6.99 42.65 32.23
N SER A 493 6.66 43.07 31.01
CA SER A 493 6.61 44.46 30.57
C SER A 493 5.28 44.71 29.87
N THR A 494 4.53 45.73 30.29
CA THR A 494 3.21 46.03 29.71
C THR A 494 3.10 47.50 29.30
N THR A 495 2.49 47.74 28.14
CA THR A 495 1.95 49.04 27.74
C THR A 495 0.43 49.08 27.78
N ALA A 496 -0.22 47.92 27.90
CA ALA A 496 -1.67 47.81 28.03
C ALA A 496 -2.15 48.47 29.33
N THR A 497 -3.34 49.07 29.29
CA THR A 497 -3.94 49.73 30.45
C THR A 497 -4.63 48.75 31.41
N ALA A 498 -4.98 47.56 30.93
CA ALA A 498 -5.49 46.39 31.66
C ALA A 498 -4.97 45.09 31.00
N GLY A 499 -5.21 43.92 31.61
CA GLY A 499 -4.87 42.61 31.03
C GLY A 499 -3.39 42.25 31.05
N GLY A 500 -2.59 42.86 31.93
CA GLY A 500 -1.16 42.56 32.03
C GLY A 500 -0.90 41.11 32.48
N TRP A 501 0.19 40.50 31.99
CA TRP A 501 0.65 39.19 32.47
C TRP A 501 0.82 39.17 33.99
N GLU A 502 0.25 38.16 34.61
CA GLU A 502 0.46 37.83 36.01
C GLU A 502 0.54 36.32 36.24
N ARG A 503 1.24 35.94 37.31
CA ARG A 503 1.42 34.53 37.67
C ARG A 503 0.37 34.16 38.71
N ALA A 504 -0.57 33.30 38.35
CA ALA A 504 -1.71 32.98 39.19
C ALA A 504 -2.18 31.53 38.96
N ILE A 505 -3.04 31.06 39.87
CA ILE A 505 -3.85 29.87 39.63
C ILE A 505 -5.03 30.31 38.75
N PRO A 506 -5.21 29.77 37.53
CA PRO A 506 -6.24 30.23 36.62
C PRO A 506 -7.63 30.28 37.22
N SER A 507 -8.33 31.39 37.00
CA SER A 507 -9.72 31.53 37.37
C SER A 507 -10.61 30.69 36.46
N THR A 508 -11.73 30.24 37.01
CA THR A 508 -12.81 29.60 36.27
C THR A 508 -13.80 30.64 35.73
N ASP A 509 -13.32 31.81 35.29
CA ASP A 509 -14.21 32.86 34.80
C ASP A 509 -14.90 32.37 33.53
N SER A 510 -16.16 31.97 33.68
CA SER A 510 -16.96 31.28 32.66
C SER A 510 -18.25 32.03 32.37
N THR A 511 -18.21 33.37 32.32
CA THR A 511 -19.36 34.15 31.88
C THR A 511 -19.49 34.08 30.36
N SER A 512 -20.06 32.95 29.93
CA SER A 512 -20.49 32.55 28.59
C SER A 512 -19.41 32.48 27.51
N VAL A 513 -19.34 31.28 26.91
CA VAL A 513 -18.69 30.86 25.65
C VAL A 513 -18.93 31.77 24.42
N ASP A 514 -19.58 32.92 24.59
CA ASP A 514 -19.87 33.88 23.51
C ASP A 514 -19.29 35.28 23.78
N THR A 515 -18.65 35.57 24.93
CA THR A 515 -18.09 36.93 25.17
C THR A 515 -16.74 37.04 25.90
N CYS A 516 -16.41 36.23 26.93
CA CYS A 516 -15.10 36.31 27.63
C CYS A 516 -14.70 34.95 28.23
N SER A 517 -13.41 34.64 28.28
CA SER A 517 -12.95 33.27 28.61
C SER A 517 -11.63 33.28 29.38
N ALA A 518 -11.57 32.52 30.48
CA ALA A 518 -10.31 32.18 31.14
C ALA A 518 -9.98 30.68 30.95
N PRO A 519 -8.70 30.25 31.03
CA PRO A 519 -8.31 28.86 30.81
C PRO A 519 -8.90 27.85 31.82
N GLY A 520 -9.46 28.31 32.95
CA GLY A 520 -10.20 27.48 33.91
C GLY A 520 -9.36 26.56 34.80
N GLY A 521 -8.16 26.23 34.36
CA GLY A 521 -7.11 25.51 35.08
C GLY A 521 -5.76 25.74 34.38
N ASP A 522 -4.67 25.34 35.02
CA ASP A 522 -3.34 25.32 34.44
C ASP A 522 -3.16 24.08 33.51
N ALA A 523 -2.11 24.06 32.70
CA ALA A 523 -1.95 23.08 31.63
C ALA A 523 -1.49 21.71 32.16
N ASP A 524 -0.64 21.69 33.18
CA ASP A 524 -0.02 20.47 33.71
C ASP A 524 -0.58 20.02 35.07
N GLY A 525 -1.47 20.81 35.67
CA GLY A 525 -2.13 20.53 36.95
C GLY A 525 -1.23 20.78 38.17
N SER A 526 -0.10 21.43 37.98
CA SER A 526 0.84 21.83 39.02
C SER A 526 0.32 23.03 39.85
N GLY A 527 -0.54 23.86 39.26
CA GLY A 527 -1.40 24.84 39.91
C GLY A 527 -1.23 26.27 39.40
N PHE A 528 0.00 26.79 39.33
CA PHE A 528 0.25 28.17 38.90
C PHE A 528 0.77 28.22 37.47
N CYS A 529 0.23 29.12 36.65
CA CYS A 529 0.78 29.46 35.34
C CYS A 529 0.83 30.98 35.16
N TRP A 530 1.23 31.44 33.98
CA TRP A 530 1.08 32.85 33.60
C TRP A 530 -0.23 33.02 32.83
N VAL A 531 -1.02 34.02 33.23
CA VAL A 531 -2.26 34.42 32.56
C VAL A 531 -2.34 35.94 32.48
N THR A 532 -3.07 36.47 31.51
CA THR A 532 -3.39 37.90 31.43
C THR A 532 -4.50 38.21 32.43
N GLU A 533 -4.21 39.10 33.39
CA GLU A 533 -5.10 39.56 34.48
C GLU A 533 -6.12 38.52 35.02
N ASN A 534 -5.70 37.68 35.97
CA ASN A 534 -6.53 36.62 36.52
C ASN A 534 -7.68 37.14 37.41
N GLY A 535 -8.83 36.50 37.34
CA GLY A 535 -9.95 36.75 38.24
C GLY A 535 -11.30 36.59 37.57
N ILE A 536 -12.37 36.91 38.31
CA ILE A 536 -13.74 36.87 37.80
C ILE A 536 -14.14 38.27 37.36
N SER A 537 -14.65 38.41 36.14
CA SER A 537 -15.11 39.64 35.53
C SER A 537 -16.45 40.07 36.13
N ALA A 538 -16.53 41.31 36.65
CA ALA A 538 -17.75 41.81 37.27
C ALA A 538 -18.83 42.22 36.24
N SER A 539 -18.41 42.58 35.02
CA SER A 539 -19.24 42.87 33.85
C SER A 539 -18.36 43.08 32.61
N ALA A 540 -18.79 42.58 31.44
CA ALA A 540 -18.22 42.90 30.11
C ALA A 540 -16.69 42.76 29.99
N CYS A 541 -16.18 41.53 30.13
CA CYS A 541 -14.78 41.13 29.84
C CYS A 541 -13.70 42.05 30.39
N ALA A 542 -13.96 42.77 31.48
CA ALA A 542 -13.14 43.88 31.98
C ALA A 542 -11.73 43.51 32.50
N ARG A 543 -11.25 42.30 32.18
CA ARG A 543 -9.91 41.78 32.49
C ARG A 543 -9.14 41.41 31.22
N ASP A 544 -9.72 41.67 30.04
CA ASP A 544 -9.02 41.56 28.79
C ASP A 544 -7.85 42.55 28.71
N ILE A 545 -6.96 42.29 27.76
CA ILE A 545 -5.92 43.25 27.40
C ILE A 545 -6.62 44.46 26.79
N ASP A 546 -6.31 45.65 27.30
CA ASP A 546 -6.88 46.91 26.81
C ASP A 546 -5.78 47.83 26.25
N GLY A 547 -5.92 48.23 24.99
CA GLY A 547 -5.27 49.43 24.43
C GLY A 547 -3.72 49.41 24.46
N GLY A 548 -3.13 48.24 24.22
CA GLY A 548 -1.69 48.05 24.18
C GLY A 548 -1.27 46.59 24.14
N SER A 549 -0.07 46.30 24.65
CA SER A 549 0.48 44.94 24.66
C SER A 549 1.07 44.59 26.01
N THR A 550 1.09 43.31 26.32
CA THR A 550 1.80 42.75 27.47
C THR A 550 2.78 41.67 27.02
N ILE A 551 4.03 41.79 27.47
CA ILE A 551 5.14 40.94 27.05
C ILE A 551 5.68 40.20 28.27
N LEU A 552 5.56 38.89 28.25
CA LEU A 552 6.20 37.99 29.20
C LEU A 552 7.52 37.51 28.59
N THR A 553 8.64 37.76 29.26
CA THR A 553 9.97 37.37 28.77
C THR A 553 10.65 36.41 29.73
N SER A 554 11.19 35.32 29.21
CA SER A 554 11.90 34.32 30.01
C SER A 554 13.18 34.86 30.63
N SER A 555 13.73 34.10 31.58
CA SER A 555 15.14 34.19 31.96
C SER A 555 16.05 33.82 30.77
N ILE A 556 17.37 34.02 30.93
CA ILE A 556 18.36 33.63 29.93
C ILE A 556 18.79 32.19 30.23
N TYR A 557 18.64 31.31 29.24
CA TYR A 557 19.05 29.91 29.33
C TYR A 557 20.34 29.68 28.53
N ALA A 558 21.25 28.89 29.11
CA ALA A 558 22.44 28.44 28.41
C ALA A 558 22.06 27.27 27.51
N VAL A 559 22.02 27.50 26.20
CA VAL A 559 21.72 26.48 25.19
C VAL A 559 22.90 26.42 24.25
N GLU A 560 23.59 25.28 24.25
CA GLU A 560 24.79 25.06 23.44
C GLU A 560 24.47 24.30 22.14
N SER A 561 23.48 23.41 22.18
CA SER A 561 23.09 22.59 21.05
C SER A 561 22.01 23.27 20.18
N PRO A 562 22.19 23.37 18.85
CA PRO A 562 21.12 23.80 17.95
C PRO A 562 19.99 22.76 17.85
N ASP A 563 20.21 21.52 18.27
CA ASP A 563 19.23 20.43 18.31
C ASP A 563 18.34 20.46 19.55
N THR A 564 18.51 21.44 20.44
CA THR A 564 17.62 21.60 21.60
C THR A 564 16.18 21.80 21.15
N GLU A 565 15.29 20.98 21.70
CA GLU A 565 13.85 21.14 21.59
C GLU A 565 13.36 22.12 22.64
N LEU A 566 12.58 23.09 22.18
CA LEU A 566 11.85 24.04 22.99
C LEU A 566 10.37 23.69 22.93
N SER A 567 9.72 23.51 24.07
CA SER A 567 8.27 23.34 24.14
C SER A 567 7.63 24.20 25.22
N LEU A 568 6.38 24.59 25.00
CA LEU A 568 5.56 25.31 25.99
C LEU A 568 4.08 25.09 25.72
N ALA A 569 3.29 25.08 26.78
CA ALA A 569 1.84 25.13 26.70
C ALA A 569 1.37 26.58 26.61
N TRP A 570 0.45 26.86 25.71
CA TRP A 570 -0.16 28.17 25.55
C TRP A 570 -1.68 28.06 25.43
N TRP A 571 -2.35 29.12 25.83
CA TRP A 571 -3.79 29.30 25.71
C TRP A 571 -4.02 30.72 25.19
N TYR A 572 -4.93 30.90 24.24
CA TYR A 572 -5.22 32.22 23.66
C TYR A 572 -6.66 32.33 23.20
N ASP A 573 -7.36 33.34 23.71
CA ASP A 573 -8.69 33.73 23.25
C ASP A 573 -8.63 35.13 22.67
N ASN A 574 -9.23 35.29 21.49
CA ASN A 574 -9.34 36.54 20.77
C ASN A 574 -10.75 36.65 20.20
N THR A 575 -11.71 37.03 21.03
CA THR A 575 -13.12 37.11 20.65
C THR A 575 -13.49 38.56 20.30
N SER A 576 -13.86 38.79 19.03
CA SER A 576 -14.41 40.08 18.59
C SER A 576 -15.90 39.94 18.27
N ALA A 577 -16.72 40.91 18.67
CA ALA A 577 -18.15 40.91 18.35
C ALA A 577 -18.44 41.18 16.85
N ASN A 578 -17.43 41.53 16.02
CA ASN A 578 -17.53 41.71 14.58
C ASN A 578 -16.13 41.75 13.91
N ASN A 579 -15.88 40.83 12.97
CA ASN A 579 -14.96 40.90 11.79
C ASN A 579 -13.64 40.11 11.84
N THR A 580 -13.51 39.17 10.89
CA THR A 580 -12.33 38.39 10.46
C THR A 580 -11.25 39.19 9.68
N GLU A 581 -11.04 40.49 9.94
CA GLU A 581 -10.09 41.35 9.20
C GLU A 581 -9.14 42.16 10.12
N TYR A 582 -9.33 42.12 11.45
CA TYR A 582 -8.57 42.93 12.42
C TYR A 582 -8.06 42.13 13.63
N ASP A 583 -7.81 40.83 13.46
CA ASP A 583 -7.43 39.94 14.56
C ASP A 583 -6.10 40.37 15.23
N ASP A 584 -6.16 40.67 16.53
CA ASP A 584 -4.98 40.75 17.38
C ASP A 584 -4.23 39.42 17.43
N VAL A 585 -2.89 39.49 17.50
CA VAL A 585 -2.03 38.32 17.36
C VAL A 585 -1.30 38.03 18.67
N PHE A 586 -1.38 36.78 19.11
CA PHE A 586 -0.46 36.24 20.11
C PHE A 586 0.83 35.76 19.46
N LEU A 587 1.92 36.43 19.80
CA LEU A 587 3.24 36.15 19.24
C LEU A 587 4.11 35.41 20.24
N ILE A 588 4.69 34.30 19.79
CA ILE A 588 5.75 33.61 20.50
C ILE A 588 7.03 33.81 19.68
N GLU A 589 8.04 34.38 20.32
CA GLU A 589 9.31 34.73 19.69
C GLU A 589 10.49 34.19 20.49
N ILE A 590 11.58 33.90 19.77
CA ILE A 590 12.82 33.35 20.31
C ILE A 590 13.99 34.26 19.97
N SER A 591 14.98 34.31 20.87
CA SER A 591 16.20 35.07 20.70
C SER A 591 17.40 34.21 21.08
N GLY A 592 18.42 34.19 20.21
CA GLY A 592 19.71 33.57 20.50
C GLY A 592 20.75 34.53 21.07
N ASP A 593 20.43 35.81 21.23
CA ASP A 593 21.37 36.88 21.62
C ASP A 593 20.92 37.66 22.86
N SER A 594 20.32 36.93 23.83
CA SER A 594 19.79 37.46 25.08
C SER A 594 18.70 38.54 24.93
N GLY A 595 18.01 38.57 23.79
CA GLY A 595 16.92 39.48 23.50
C GLY A 595 17.30 40.74 22.73
N SER A 596 18.47 40.77 22.10
CA SER A 596 18.90 41.89 21.24
C SER A 596 18.21 41.84 19.87
N SER A 597 17.93 40.64 19.36
CA SER A 597 17.13 40.35 18.17
C SER A 597 16.18 39.16 18.43
N TRP A 598 15.08 39.11 17.68
CA TRP A 598 13.98 38.15 17.89
C TRP A 598 13.53 37.56 16.55
N SER A 599 13.33 36.24 16.54
CA SER A 599 12.73 35.47 15.45
C SER A 599 11.36 34.94 15.90
N GLN A 600 10.38 34.91 15.01
CA GLN A 600 9.03 34.42 15.32
C GLN A 600 8.99 32.88 15.29
N LEU A 601 8.51 32.27 16.38
CA LEU A 601 8.18 30.83 16.46
C LEU A 601 6.73 30.58 16.01
N ALA A 602 5.80 31.41 16.50
CA ALA A 602 4.38 31.31 16.17
C ALA A 602 3.69 32.68 16.19
N ALA A 603 2.66 32.81 15.36
CA ALA A 603 1.73 33.92 15.34
C ALA A 603 0.30 33.35 15.29
N ILE A 604 -0.45 33.56 16.36
CA ILE A 604 -1.78 32.99 16.54
C ILE A 604 -2.79 34.14 16.44
N SER A 605 -3.53 34.21 15.35
CA SER A 605 -4.50 35.29 15.08
C SER A 605 -5.95 34.88 15.38
N ASN A 606 -6.31 33.63 15.12
CA ASN A 606 -7.68 33.14 15.21
C ASN A 606 -7.82 32.08 16.33
N GLY A 607 -7.36 32.44 17.53
CA GLY A 607 -7.41 31.57 18.70
C GLY A 607 -8.80 31.60 19.33
N ASP A 608 -9.54 30.50 19.22
CA ASP A 608 -10.72 30.21 20.04
C ASP A 608 -10.33 29.11 21.05
N SER A 609 -9.26 29.35 21.83
CA SER A 609 -8.79 28.37 22.83
C SER A 609 -9.77 28.20 23.98
N ALA A 610 -10.79 29.06 24.06
CA ALA A 610 -11.98 28.86 24.88
C ALA A 610 -12.74 27.57 24.53
N GLN A 611 -12.65 27.10 23.27
CA GLN A 611 -13.24 25.84 22.82
C GLN A 611 -12.27 24.65 22.79
N THR A 612 -10.97 24.88 22.56
CA THR A 612 -9.96 23.80 22.39
C THR A 612 -9.09 23.53 23.61
N GLY A 613 -9.04 24.44 24.59
CA GLY A 613 -8.19 24.32 25.78
C GLY A 613 -6.72 24.64 25.52
N TRP A 614 -5.86 24.27 26.47
CA TRP A 614 -4.40 24.45 26.38
C TRP A 614 -3.80 23.68 25.20
N THR A 615 -2.88 24.30 24.47
CA THR A 615 -2.14 23.70 23.36
C THR A 615 -0.65 23.66 23.68
N THR A 616 -0.02 22.49 23.58
CA THR A 616 1.44 22.38 23.67
C THR A 616 2.05 22.44 22.28
N SER A 617 3.10 23.24 22.11
CA SER A 617 3.85 23.35 20.85
C SER A 617 5.33 23.14 21.11
N SER A 618 6.01 22.50 20.14
CA SER A 618 7.44 22.19 20.20
C SER A 618 8.16 22.69 18.94
N TRP A 619 9.39 23.19 19.11
CA TRP A 619 10.24 23.72 18.04
C TRP A 619 11.70 23.34 18.28
N ARG A 620 12.44 23.04 17.20
CA ARG A 620 13.90 22.88 17.26
C ARG A 620 14.57 24.25 17.21
N VAL A 621 15.35 24.61 18.22
CA VAL A 621 15.92 25.95 18.40
C VAL A 621 16.75 26.41 17.19
N GLY A 622 17.60 25.53 16.66
CA GLY A 622 18.52 25.83 15.56
C GLY A 622 17.84 26.15 14.22
N ASP A 623 16.55 25.85 14.07
CA ASP A 623 15.79 26.18 12.85
C ASP A 623 15.43 27.68 12.81
N TYR A 624 15.48 28.37 13.95
CA TYR A 624 15.01 29.75 14.10
C TYR A 624 16.11 30.73 14.50
N VAL A 625 17.07 30.30 15.33
CA VAL A 625 18.14 31.16 15.84
C VAL A 625 19.45 30.40 16.02
N ASN A 626 20.58 31.11 15.85
CA ASN A 626 21.87 30.69 16.36
C ASN A 626 22.08 31.30 17.76
N VAL A 627 22.28 30.46 18.77
CA VAL A 627 22.51 30.93 20.15
C VAL A 627 23.95 31.41 20.30
N THR A 628 24.13 32.67 20.71
CA THR A 628 25.44 33.34 20.79
C THR A 628 25.75 33.88 22.20
N SER A 629 24.73 34.35 22.93
CA SER A 629 24.91 34.88 24.29
C SER A 629 23.88 34.38 25.29
N GLY A 630 23.07 33.39 24.90
CA GLY A 630 22.01 32.79 25.71
C GLY A 630 20.65 32.89 25.03
N LEU A 631 19.84 31.85 25.23
CA LEU A 631 18.50 31.74 24.67
C LEU A 631 17.51 32.52 25.54
N ARG A 632 16.57 33.23 24.89
CA ARG A 632 15.35 33.73 25.54
C ARG A 632 14.15 33.46 24.65
N ILE A 633 13.00 33.34 25.29
CA ILE A 633 11.71 33.48 24.61
C ILE A 633 10.92 34.66 25.17
N ARG A 634 10.00 35.17 24.38
CA ARG A 634 8.96 36.08 24.83
C ARG A 634 7.62 35.73 24.21
N CYS A 635 6.59 35.99 24.98
CA CYS A 635 5.19 35.82 24.62
C CYS A 635 4.53 37.20 24.69
N THR A 636 4.06 37.68 23.55
CA THR A 636 3.44 39.00 23.41
C THR A 636 1.98 38.83 23.06
N ALA A 637 1.10 39.26 23.97
CA ALA A 637 -0.33 39.37 23.72
C ALA A 637 -0.69 40.85 23.59
N THR A 638 -1.57 41.16 22.65
CA THR A 638 -1.85 42.54 22.22
C THR A 638 -3.35 42.72 22.05
N ASP A 639 -3.83 43.91 22.37
CA ASP A 639 -5.15 44.42 22.00
C ASP A 639 -4.98 45.88 21.54
N ASN A 640 -5.00 46.10 20.23
CA ASN A 640 -4.86 47.43 19.63
C ASN A 640 -6.15 47.84 18.90
N ASP A 641 -6.36 49.15 18.73
CA ASP A 641 -7.50 49.65 17.95
C ASP A 641 -7.53 49.09 16.50
N PRO A 642 -8.67 48.54 16.03
CA PRO A 642 -9.93 48.35 16.74
C PRO A 642 -9.88 47.17 17.74
N GLY A 643 -10.15 47.43 19.02
CA GLY A 643 -9.94 46.43 20.08
C GLY A 643 -10.85 45.20 20.02
N SER A 644 -10.35 44.12 20.63
CA SER A 644 -10.92 42.78 20.74
C SER A 644 -10.91 42.33 22.21
N VAL A 645 -11.64 41.26 22.55
CA VAL A 645 -11.51 40.63 23.88
C VAL A 645 -10.36 39.64 23.81
N VAL A 646 -9.21 40.02 24.39
CA VAL A 646 -7.97 39.24 24.31
C VAL A 646 -7.54 38.74 25.68
N GLU A 647 -7.44 37.41 25.82
CA GLU A 647 -6.88 36.74 27.00
C GLU A 647 -5.85 35.69 26.57
N ALA A 648 -4.78 35.53 27.35
CA ALA A 648 -3.70 34.59 27.05
C ALA A 648 -3.18 33.88 28.31
N GLY A 649 -2.66 32.67 28.11
CA GLY A 649 -2.05 31.83 29.13
C GLY A 649 -0.76 31.17 28.61
N ILE A 650 0.24 31.02 29.48
CA ILE A 650 1.48 30.25 29.21
C ILE A 650 1.81 29.37 30.39
N ASP A 651 2.15 28.11 30.10
CA ASP A 651 2.49 27.10 31.09
C ASP A 651 3.50 26.06 30.56
N ALA A 652 3.98 25.16 31.44
CA ALA A 652 4.76 23.96 31.11
C ALA A 652 5.91 24.20 30.12
N PHE A 653 6.76 25.19 30.38
CA PHE A 653 7.90 25.51 29.53
C PHE A 653 9.04 24.49 29.73
N LYS A 654 9.54 23.93 28.63
CA LYS A 654 10.60 22.93 28.62
C LYS A 654 11.67 23.26 27.57
N LEU A 655 12.93 23.09 27.96
CA LEU A 655 14.09 23.05 27.07
C LEU A 655 14.83 21.75 27.30
N VAL A 656 14.95 20.93 26.26
CA VAL A 656 15.68 19.66 26.30
C VAL A 656 16.67 19.60 25.16
N ALA A 657 17.94 19.39 25.47
CA ALA A 657 18.96 19.09 24.47
C ALA A 657 19.11 17.58 24.29
N LEU A 658 19.40 17.17 23.06
CA LEU A 658 19.99 15.86 22.82
C LEU A 658 21.44 15.89 23.32
N SER A 659 21.79 14.99 24.23
CA SER A 659 23.18 14.79 24.64
C SER A 659 23.77 13.54 24.01
N CYS A 660 25.03 13.67 23.58
CA CYS A 660 25.84 12.63 22.96
C CYS A 660 27.24 12.60 23.58
N ASP A 661 27.42 13.26 24.71
CA ASP A 661 28.70 13.41 25.38
C ASP A 661 29.04 12.22 26.26
N GLY A 662 28.33 11.10 26.10
CA GLY A 662 28.38 9.87 26.89
C GLY A 662 29.76 9.51 27.37
N THR A 663 30.20 10.15 28.46
CA THR A 663 30.94 9.44 29.48
C THR A 663 29.94 8.43 29.99
N PRO A 664 30.21 7.12 29.86
CA PRO A 664 29.38 6.11 30.47
C PRO A 664 29.27 6.49 31.94
N VAL A 665 28.09 6.91 32.39
CA VAL A 665 27.80 6.97 33.81
C VAL A 665 27.89 5.52 34.26
N ASP A 666 28.90 5.19 35.06
CA ASP A 666 29.20 3.83 35.53
C ASP A 666 28.02 3.30 36.37
N CYS A 667 26.96 2.85 35.70
CA CYS A 667 25.85 2.11 36.26
C CYS A 667 25.83 0.73 35.63
N ILE A 668 26.94 0.01 35.79
CA ILE A 668 27.17 -1.34 35.25
C ILE A 668 26.11 -2.38 35.70
N ALA A 669 25.25 -2.01 36.65
CA ALA A 669 24.16 -2.81 37.18
C ALA A 669 22.80 -2.54 36.53
N ASP A 670 22.67 -1.50 35.70
CA ASP A 670 21.50 -1.22 34.88
C ASP A 670 21.65 -1.97 33.53
N THR A 671 21.02 -3.13 33.47
CA THR A 671 21.18 -4.10 32.38
C THR A 671 20.10 -3.96 31.30
N ASP A 672 19.00 -3.29 31.60
CA ASP A 672 17.95 -2.97 30.63
C ASP A 672 17.96 -1.51 30.17
N GLY A 673 18.83 -0.69 30.75
CA GLY A 673 19.14 0.68 30.33
C GLY A 673 18.06 1.67 30.76
N ASP A 674 17.28 1.37 31.79
CA ASP A 674 16.15 2.20 32.24
C ASP A 674 16.56 3.33 33.20
N GLY A 675 17.85 3.44 33.53
CA GLY A 675 18.43 4.43 34.43
C GLY A 675 18.28 4.08 35.91
N SER A 676 17.77 2.88 36.24
CA SER A 676 17.53 2.40 37.59
C SER A 676 17.95 0.95 37.77
N VAL A 677 18.67 0.64 38.83
CA VAL A 677 18.99 -0.76 39.17
C VAL A 677 17.85 -1.33 40.02
N GLY A 678 17.09 -2.26 39.45
CA GLY A 678 15.87 -2.79 40.03
C GLY A 678 15.62 -4.28 39.83
N GLY A 679 14.34 -4.65 39.92
CA GLY A 679 13.92 -6.05 39.84
C GLY A 679 14.13 -6.67 38.45
N THR A 680 14.11 -5.84 37.41
CA THR A 680 14.29 -6.28 36.02
C THR A 680 15.76 -6.60 35.75
N ASP A 681 16.69 -5.81 36.27
CA ASP A 681 18.13 -6.08 36.17
C ASP A 681 18.55 -7.33 36.92
N LEU A 682 18.00 -7.48 38.12
CA LEU A 682 18.18 -8.70 38.89
C LEU A 682 17.66 -9.92 38.12
N ALA A 683 16.52 -9.81 37.44
CA ALA A 683 16.00 -10.89 36.61
C ALA A 683 16.89 -11.18 35.39
N SER A 684 17.52 -10.16 34.81
CA SER A 684 18.47 -10.30 33.68
C SER A 684 19.72 -11.10 34.08
N VAL A 685 20.34 -10.74 35.22
CA VAL A 685 21.51 -11.47 35.76
C VAL A 685 21.13 -12.89 36.19
N LEU A 686 19.98 -13.07 36.83
CA LEU A 686 19.51 -14.41 37.21
C LEU A 686 19.10 -15.27 36.01
N GLY A 687 18.62 -14.66 34.92
CA GLY A 687 18.25 -15.33 33.68
C GLY A 687 19.45 -15.92 32.93
N THR A 688 20.63 -15.35 33.13
CA THR A 688 21.90 -15.81 32.53
C THR A 688 22.82 -16.52 33.54
N TRP A 689 22.30 -16.90 34.71
CA TRP A 689 23.09 -17.49 35.79
C TRP A 689 23.87 -18.73 35.38
N GLY A 690 25.19 -18.72 35.64
CA GLY A 690 26.08 -19.83 35.31
C GLY A 690 26.46 -19.94 33.83
N GLN A 691 26.07 -18.99 32.98
CA GLN A 691 26.60 -18.87 31.62
C GLN A 691 28.03 -18.30 31.65
N SER A 692 28.84 -18.66 30.64
CA SER A 692 30.23 -18.23 30.53
C SER A 692 30.61 -17.93 29.08
N GLY A 693 31.38 -16.87 28.85
CA GLY A 693 31.79 -16.40 27.52
C GLY A 693 31.90 -14.88 27.48
N GLN A 694 32.60 -14.34 26.47
CA GLN A 694 32.65 -12.89 26.30
C GLN A 694 31.29 -12.34 25.84
N GLY A 695 30.83 -11.25 26.45
CA GLY A 695 29.60 -10.55 26.06
C GLY A 695 28.31 -11.19 26.57
N VAL A 696 28.36 -12.03 27.61
CA VAL A 696 27.15 -12.53 28.28
C VAL A 696 26.53 -11.38 29.07
N LEU A 697 25.25 -11.09 28.84
CA LEU A 697 24.55 -9.92 29.41
C LEU A 697 24.62 -9.81 30.94
N GLY A 698 24.69 -10.93 31.66
CA GLY A 698 24.77 -10.93 33.13
C GLY A 698 26.19 -10.92 33.70
N ASP A 699 27.25 -10.88 32.89
CA ASP A 699 28.65 -10.81 33.32
C ASP A 699 29.04 -9.34 33.51
N LEU A 700 28.74 -8.81 34.70
CA LEU A 700 28.88 -7.39 35.01
C LEU A 700 30.30 -7.04 35.48
N ASN A 701 31.11 -8.02 35.87
CA ASN A 701 32.51 -7.78 36.24
C ASN A 701 33.52 -8.17 35.13
N ASN A 702 33.03 -8.64 33.98
CA ASN A 702 33.81 -9.12 32.84
C ASN A 702 34.80 -10.25 33.20
N ASP A 703 34.44 -11.10 34.18
CA ASP A 703 35.23 -12.27 34.57
C ASP A 703 34.93 -13.52 33.71
N GLN A 704 34.04 -13.37 32.73
CA GLN A 704 33.55 -14.40 31.80
C GLN A 704 32.64 -15.44 32.45
N ALA A 705 32.10 -15.19 33.64
CA ALA A 705 31.20 -16.10 34.33
C ALA A 705 30.11 -15.38 35.15
N VAL A 706 28.84 -15.57 34.79
CA VAL A 706 27.72 -15.01 35.56
C VAL A 706 27.55 -15.76 36.88
N ASN A 707 27.91 -15.12 37.99
CA ASN A 707 27.96 -15.75 39.30
C ASN A 707 27.60 -14.80 40.46
N GLY A 708 27.90 -15.23 41.70
CA GLY A 708 27.63 -14.46 42.92
C GLY A 708 28.26 -13.07 42.95
N LEU A 709 29.31 -12.82 42.17
CA LEU A 709 29.98 -11.53 42.07
C LEU A 709 29.15 -10.53 41.24
N ASP A 710 28.53 -10.96 40.15
CA ASP A 710 27.65 -10.12 39.33
C ASP A 710 26.36 -9.78 40.06
N LEU A 711 25.79 -10.76 40.78
CA LEU A 711 24.65 -10.51 41.66
C LEU A 711 24.97 -9.48 42.75
N ALA A 712 26.19 -9.52 43.30
CA ALA A 712 26.61 -8.54 44.30
C ALA A 712 26.73 -7.12 43.71
N ILE A 713 27.03 -6.99 42.41
CA ILE A 713 27.08 -5.71 41.69
C ILE A 713 25.66 -5.14 41.53
N VAL A 714 24.68 -5.96 41.14
CA VAL A 714 23.25 -5.52 41.08
C VAL A 714 22.75 -5.10 42.46
N LEU A 715 22.93 -5.95 43.47
CA LEU A 715 22.44 -5.65 44.83
C LEU A 715 23.18 -4.48 45.48
N GLY A 716 24.43 -4.23 45.09
CA GLY A 716 25.27 -3.14 45.60
C GLY A 716 24.91 -1.77 45.04
N ASN A 717 24.23 -1.71 43.89
CA ASN A 717 23.87 -0.49 43.18
C ASN A 717 22.35 -0.25 43.11
N TRP A 718 21.56 -0.93 43.95
CA TRP A 718 20.09 -0.87 43.93
C TRP A 718 19.54 0.56 44.09
N GLY A 719 18.72 1.00 43.13
CA GLY A 719 18.18 2.36 43.06
C GLY A 719 18.59 3.11 41.78
N PHE A 720 18.30 4.41 41.73
CA PHE A 720 18.66 5.24 40.58
C PHE A 720 20.17 5.33 40.38
N CYS A 721 20.61 5.28 39.12
CA CYS A 721 22.00 5.50 38.76
C CYS A 721 22.42 6.95 39.11
N PRO A 722 23.52 7.16 39.84
CA PRO A 722 23.97 8.51 40.20
C PRO A 722 24.50 9.26 38.97
N GLU A 723 24.04 10.51 38.78
CA GLU A 723 24.49 11.45 37.72
C GLU A 723 26.00 11.73 37.73
#